data_AF-A0A7W4JTB3-F1
#
_entry.id   AF-A0A7W4JTB3-F1
#
_cell.length_a   1.000
_cell.length_b   1.000
_cell.length_c   1.000
_cell.angle_alpha   90.00
_cell.angle_beta   90.00
_cell.angle_gamma   90.00
#
_symmetry.space_group_name_H-M   'P 1'
#
loop_
_entity.id
_entity.type
_entity.pdbx_description
1 polymer ?
#
loop_
_entity_poly.entity_id
_entity_poly.type
_entity_poly.pdbx_seq_one_letter_code
_entity_poly.pdbx_strand_id
1 'polypeptide(L)'
;MPVAQSSVSALLLRLSLWRPRTIRPPGHDRLNRLKWLYAPKADALGFAIRTTVAALLALVVALWMELDSPQWAPMTVWIVAQGSRGESLSKARWRLVGTAVGAVSAVALIAAFPQAPWLFFPAIGIWIGLCCGLATLVRNFRSYALVLSGYTCAIIALDAIRSPDDVFMIAMSRSTYIILGLVCESLIAGLFSHNLAQTARRNIREKLQTALSSASVAIADLLAGDEQAFVRSRALFGALLSINDQIEFSEIEMGPHGHEGDHARAALAAVSVLLSRGLGMTARMKALGAPPQAFVETSLLVRTFLLALAPRLQNDDDVPLVIEDLRSLRAVCRQQVVNALTEEANGQHPPASPEIQALLDLRILHSALEELLAELQQAIEEFDASQHTIRGDHFHFRLQSHRDLKEAAHNGIRAAIAITSAGLIWEVTSWPNGLGFITMVAVTCGLFATRENPVVGTMNFLRGAVWAVGVSFVLVMLILPRPAEYEMLAACLTLPMIAGGLATRNPATAGAAAAYTLFLPNLVGPSNQGRLNEIAYFNASFALLCSIGFAVLIFRTILPFDSADERWRMRNRNLHDLRHLASATPVPHVRDWIGRNTDRFSRLIRHAGPTPTPTIEAYLQGTLSAMTIGLNIIRLRTVLARDQLPLQARRPLLLVLGRMAQFTGRYGRTARTARAATASLRRIEARETNISARIEMTRAIAYLLVISYELDANAAFLDASRPYRLTGA
;
A
#
# COMPACT_ATOMS: atom_id res chain seq x y z
N MET A 1 -4.25 33.65 -33.07
CA MET A 1 -4.42 32.25 -33.54
C MET A 1 -3.27 31.25 -33.26
N PRO A 2 -2.24 31.49 -32.40
CA PRO A 2 -1.25 30.43 -32.10
C PRO A 2 -1.51 29.62 -30.82
N VAL A 3 -2.50 29.97 -30.00
CA VAL A 3 -2.79 29.27 -28.71
C VAL A 3 -3.58 27.98 -28.91
N ALA A 4 -4.30 27.82 -30.03
CA ALA A 4 -5.11 26.62 -30.29
C ALA A 4 -4.25 25.40 -30.73
N GLN A 5 -3.17 25.60 -31.50
CA GLN A 5 -2.36 24.49 -32.03
C GLN A 5 -1.47 23.79 -30.97
N SER A 6 -1.08 24.49 -29.89
CA SER A 6 -0.34 23.86 -28.79
C SER A 6 -1.24 22.95 -27.93
N SER A 7 -2.52 23.30 -27.81
CA SER A 7 -3.50 22.49 -27.08
C SER A 7 -3.84 21.20 -27.82
N VAL A 8 -3.97 21.24 -29.15
CA VAL A 8 -4.32 20.07 -29.98
C VAL A 8 -3.13 19.10 -30.09
N SER A 9 -1.91 19.59 -30.24
CA SER A 9 -0.71 18.73 -30.27
C SER A 9 -0.45 18.07 -28.91
N ALA A 10 -0.66 18.78 -27.79
CA ALA A 10 -0.63 18.21 -26.45
C ALA A 10 -1.76 17.19 -26.22
N LEU A 11 -2.95 17.42 -26.78
CA LEU A 11 -4.06 16.47 -26.75
C LEU A 11 -3.72 15.19 -27.54
N LEU A 12 -3.16 15.32 -28.75
CA LEU A 12 -2.75 14.20 -29.60
C LEU A 12 -1.62 13.36 -28.98
N LEU A 13 -0.63 14.01 -28.33
CA LEU A 13 0.41 13.33 -27.55
C LEU A 13 -0.15 12.63 -26.30
N ARG A 14 -1.19 13.18 -25.66
CA ARG A 14 -1.91 12.53 -24.56
C ARG A 14 -2.80 11.38 -25.05
N LEU A 15 -3.28 11.42 -26.29
CA LEU A 15 -4.13 10.39 -26.91
C LEU A 15 -3.33 9.21 -27.49
N SER A 16 -2.01 9.31 -27.66
CA SER A 16 -1.23 8.20 -28.21
C SER A 16 -1.30 6.96 -27.28
N LEU A 17 -1.88 5.88 -27.78
CA LEU A 17 -2.06 4.63 -27.02
C LEU A 17 -0.72 3.94 -26.73
N TRP A 18 0.36 4.36 -27.41
CA TRP A 18 1.68 3.77 -27.36
C TRP A 18 2.72 4.83 -26.98
N ARG A 19 3.23 4.77 -25.75
CA ARG A 19 4.48 5.47 -25.41
C ARG A 19 5.66 4.73 -26.07
N PRO A 20 6.66 5.44 -26.61
CA PRO A 20 7.88 4.81 -27.09
C PRO A 20 8.53 4.03 -25.94
N ARG A 21 8.90 2.77 -26.22
CA ARG A 21 9.57 1.88 -25.27
C ARG A 21 10.88 2.52 -24.83
N THR A 22 11.08 2.69 -23.53
CA THR A 22 12.41 2.96 -22.96
C THR A 22 13.35 1.83 -23.39
N ILE A 23 14.41 2.18 -24.11
CA ILE A 23 15.46 1.27 -24.57
C ILE A 23 16.02 0.59 -23.32
N ARG A 24 15.89 -0.74 -23.25
CA ARG A 24 16.44 -1.57 -22.17
C ARG A 24 17.88 -1.96 -22.54
N PRO A 25 18.77 -2.16 -21.55
CA PRO A 25 20.12 -2.62 -21.83
C PRO A 25 20.11 -3.94 -22.62
N PRO A 26 21.04 -4.13 -23.57
CA PRO A 26 21.13 -5.34 -24.38
C PRO A 26 21.56 -6.53 -23.48
N GLY A 27 20.86 -7.67 -23.60
CA GLY A 27 21.22 -8.92 -22.88
C GLY A 27 20.09 -9.65 -22.15
N HIS A 28 18.85 -9.13 -22.11
CA HIS A 28 17.71 -9.90 -21.58
C HIS A 28 17.13 -10.84 -22.65
N ASP A 29 17.51 -12.12 -22.59
CA ASP A 29 17.02 -13.20 -23.44
C ASP A 29 15.48 -13.18 -23.57
N ARG A 30 14.99 -13.08 -24.80
CA ARG A 30 13.55 -13.19 -25.11
C ARG A 30 12.98 -14.56 -24.70
N LEU A 31 13.82 -15.60 -24.67
CA LEU A 31 13.45 -16.97 -24.28
C LEU A 31 13.08 -17.08 -22.80
N ASN A 32 13.66 -16.26 -21.91
CA ASN A 32 13.31 -16.25 -20.48
C ASN A 32 11.91 -15.64 -20.19
N ARG A 33 11.24 -15.03 -21.17
CA ARG A 33 9.93 -14.37 -20.95
C ARG A 33 8.75 -15.36 -20.87
N LEU A 34 8.88 -16.56 -21.44
CA LEU A 34 7.83 -17.58 -21.45
C LEU A 34 8.08 -18.70 -20.43
N LYS A 35 9.13 -18.59 -19.60
CA LYS A 35 9.48 -19.58 -18.58
C LYS A 35 8.33 -19.94 -17.65
N TRP A 36 7.47 -18.98 -17.34
CA TRP A 36 6.27 -19.17 -16.52
C TRP A 36 5.24 -20.13 -17.15
N LEU A 37 5.26 -20.34 -18.47
CA LEU A 37 4.30 -21.19 -19.18
C LEU A 37 4.81 -22.63 -19.32
N TYR A 38 6.09 -22.83 -19.67
CA TYR A 38 6.66 -24.16 -19.91
C TYR A 38 7.36 -24.77 -18.68
N ALA A 39 7.80 -23.97 -17.72
CA ALA A 39 8.42 -24.42 -16.46
C ALA A 39 7.86 -23.64 -15.25
N PRO A 40 6.54 -23.78 -14.96
CA PRO A 40 5.90 -23.07 -13.87
C PRO A 40 6.39 -23.57 -12.50
N LYS A 41 6.35 -22.67 -11.50
CA LYS A 41 6.54 -23.07 -10.10
C LYS A 41 5.37 -23.97 -9.66
N ALA A 42 5.64 -24.93 -8.78
CA ALA A 42 4.62 -25.85 -8.26
C ALA A 42 3.39 -25.11 -7.69
N ASP A 43 3.60 -24.05 -6.91
CA ASP A 43 2.52 -23.22 -6.35
C ASP A 43 1.66 -22.54 -7.42
N ALA A 44 2.28 -22.12 -8.53
CA ALA A 44 1.58 -21.45 -9.62
C ALA A 44 0.70 -22.45 -10.39
N LEU A 45 1.25 -23.65 -10.63
CA LEU A 45 0.52 -24.74 -11.27
C LEU A 45 -0.63 -25.24 -10.40
N GLY A 46 -0.40 -25.45 -9.10
CA GLY A 46 -1.44 -25.82 -8.13
C GLY A 46 -2.58 -24.80 -8.08
N PHE A 47 -2.25 -23.50 -8.07
CA PHE A 47 -3.25 -22.43 -8.16
C PHE A 47 -4.06 -22.48 -9.47
N ALA A 48 -3.39 -22.67 -10.61
CA ALA A 48 -4.05 -22.68 -11.91
C ALA A 48 -5.01 -23.88 -12.06
N ILE A 49 -4.57 -25.07 -11.65
CA ILE A 49 -5.37 -26.30 -11.70
C ILE A 49 -6.57 -26.21 -10.74
N ARG A 50 -6.35 -25.87 -9.46
CA ARG A 50 -7.45 -25.79 -8.48
C ARG A 50 -8.54 -24.81 -8.93
N THR A 51 -8.13 -23.66 -9.46
CA THR A 51 -9.07 -22.59 -9.85
C THR A 51 -9.82 -22.99 -11.11
N THR A 52 -9.16 -23.69 -12.05
CA THR A 52 -9.81 -24.23 -13.24
C THR A 52 -10.85 -25.29 -12.87
N VAL A 53 -10.51 -26.23 -11.98
CA VAL A 53 -11.45 -27.26 -11.48
C VAL A 53 -12.65 -26.59 -10.80
N ALA A 54 -12.43 -25.61 -9.93
CA ALA A 54 -13.50 -24.88 -9.27
C ALA A 54 -14.43 -24.14 -10.26
N ALA A 55 -13.85 -23.53 -11.30
CA ALA A 55 -14.60 -22.79 -12.31
C ALA A 55 -15.42 -23.74 -13.22
N LEU A 56 -14.86 -24.88 -13.62
CA LEU A 56 -15.59 -25.91 -14.35
C LEU A 56 -16.69 -26.53 -13.49
N LEU A 57 -16.43 -26.81 -12.21
CA LEU A 57 -17.46 -27.27 -11.28
C LEU A 57 -18.60 -26.25 -11.13
N ALA A 58 -18.28 -24.96 -11.01
CA ALA A 58 -19.30 -23.91 -10.97
C ALA A 58 -20.11 -23.85 -12.27
N LEU A 59 -19.47 -24.08 -13.41
CA LEU A 59 -20.12 -24.11 -14.72
C LEU A 59 -21.06 -25.31 -14.88
N VAL A 60 -20.64 -26.53 -14.50
CA VAL A 60 -21.50 -27.72 -14.62
C VAL A 60 -22.75 -27.59 -13.75
N VAL A 61 -22.59 -27.09 -12.52
CA VAL A 61 -23.73 -26.89 -11.62
C VAL A 61 -24.67 -25.79 -12.17
N ALA A 62 -24.12 -24.72 -12.74
CA ALA A 62 -24.93 -23.65 -13.33
C ALA A 62 -25.73 -24.12 -14.56
N LEU A 63 -25.11 -24.97 -15.41
CA LEU A 63 -25.78 -25.58 -16.56
C LEU A 63 -26.83 -26.61 -16.10
N TRP A 64 -26.52 -27.41 -15.09
CA TRP A 64 -27.45 -28.40 -14.52
C TRP A 64 -28.68 -27.76 -13.87
N MET A 65 -28.52 -26.60 -13.24
CA MET A 65 -29.61 -25.79 -12.69
C MET A 65 -30.40 -25.01 -13.76
N GLU A 66 -30.07 -25.19 -15.05
CA GLU A 66 -30.69 -24.49 -16.20
C GLU A 66 -30.74 -22.97 -16.05
N LEU A 67 -29.69 -22.39 -15.47
CA LEU A 67 -29.67 -20.95 -15.26
C LEU A 67 -29.45 -20.18 -16.57
N ASP A 68 -30.13 -19.03 -16.74
CA ASP A 68 -30.14 -18.23 -17.98
C ASP A 68 -28.77 -17.82 -18.54
N SER A 69 -27.80 -17.51 -17.66
CA SER A 69 -26.47 -17.02 -18.02
C SER A 69 -25.38 -17.70 -17.18
N PRO A 70 -25.03 -18.96 -17.45
CA PRO A 70 -24.14 -19.75 -16.60
C PRO A 70 -22.68 -19.28 -16.65
N GLN A 71 -22.29 -18.45 -17.63
CA GLN A 71 -20.94 -17.88 -17.76
C GLN A 71 -20.48 -17.05 -16.54
N TRP A 72 -21.42 -16.52 -15.74
CA TRP A 72 -21.11 -15.68 -14.58
C TRP A 72 -20.57 -16.46 -13.37
N ALA A 73 -20.88 -17.75 -13.28
CA ALA A 73 -20.39 -18.61 -12.22
C ALA A 73 -18.86 -18.86 -12.30
N PRO A 74 -18.29 -19.37 -13.41
CA PRO A 74 -16.84 -19.51 -13.56
C PRO A 74 -16.11 -18.15 -13.56
N MET A 75 -16.74 -17.09 -14.08
CA MET A 75 -16.20 -15.73 -13.99
C MET A 75 -16.02 -15.31 -12.52
N THR A 76 -17.00 -15.59 -11.66
CA THR A 76 -16.92 -15.29 -10.23
C THR A 76 -15.80 -16.04 -9.53
N VAL A 77 -15.60 -17.33 -9.86
CA VAL A 77 -14.47 -18.12 -9.34
C VAL A 77 -13.13 -17.44 -9.67
N TRP A 78 -12.92 -17.03 -10.92
CA TRP A 78 -11.68 -16.35 -11.32
C TRP A 78 -11.51 -14.96 -10.70
N ILE A 79 -12.61 -14.24 -10.46
CA ILE A 79 -12.55 -12.96 -9.77
C ILE A 79 -12.13 -13.16 -8.31
N VAL A 80 -12.61 -14.20 -7.63
CA VAL A 80 -12.40 -14.35 -6.19
C VAL A 80 -11.14 -15.13 -5.83
N ALA A 81 -10.71 -16.07 -6.67
CA ALA A 81 -9.52 -16.87 -6.43
C ALA A 81 -8.27 -16.00 -6.22
N GLN A 82 -7.59 -16.22 -5.10
CA GLN A 82 -6.36 -15.51 -4.72
C GLN A 82 -5.21 -16.45 -4.37
N GLY A 83 -4.01 -15.89 -4.15
CA GLY A 83 -2.82 -16.67 -3.83
C GLY A 83 -2.91 -17.39 -2.47
N SER A 84 -3.54 -16.76 -1.49
CA SER A 84 -3.83 -17.34 -0.17
C SER A 84 -5.33 -17.53 0.05
N ARG A 85 -5.70 -18.39 1.00
CA ARG A 85 -7.11 -18.68 1.30
C ARG A 85 -7.77 -17.52 2.04
N GLY A 86 -7.05 -16.84 2.93
CA GLY A 86 -7.50 -15.65 3.64
C GLY A 86 -7.84 -14.51 2.70
N GLU A 87 -7.00 -14.30 1.67
CA GLU A 87 -7.29 -13.33 0.62
C GLU A 87 -8.55 -13.71 -0.16
N SER A 88 -8.69 -14.99 -0.54
CA SER A 88 -9.86 -15.47 -1.28
C SER A 88 -11.15 -15.33 -0.47
N LEU A 89 -11.13 -15.80 0.79
CA LEU A 89 -12.28 -15.75 1.70
C LEU A 89 -12.69 -14.32 2.03
N SER A 90 -11.72 -13.44 2.30
CA SER A 90 -11.99 -12.03 2.51
C SER A 90 -12.63 -11.41 1.27
N LYS A 91 -12.10 -11.71 0.07
CA LYS A 91 -12.65 -11.21 -1.18
C LYS A 91 -14.04 -11.78 -1.47
N ALA A 92 -14.29 -13.04 -1.12
CA ALA A 92 -15.59 -13.71 -1.22
C ALA A 92 -16.65 -13.02 -0.35
N ARG A 93 -16.34 -12.81 0.94
CA ARG A 93 -17.22 -12.13 1.90
C ARG A 93 -17.59 -10.73 1.43
N TRP A 94 -16.61 -9.94 1.01
CA TRP A 94 -16.83 -8.60 0.50
C TRP A 94 -17.52 -8.59 -0.87
N ARG A 95 -17.36 -9.67 -1.66
CA ARG A 95 -18.15 -9.86 -2.89
C ARG A 95 -19.63 -10.00 -2.56
N LEU A 96 -19.98 -10.86 -1.60
CA LEU A 96 -21.37 -11.05 -1.18
C LEU A 96 -22.03 -9.73 -0.75
N VAL A 97 -21.33 -8.95 0.08
CA VAL A 97 -21.83 -7.63 0.55
C VAL A 97 -22.03 -6.67 -0.62
N GLY A 98 -21.03 -6.53 -1.51
CA GLY A 98 -21.14 -5.63 -2.65
C GLY A 98 -22.26 -6.04 -3.62
N THR A 99 -22.43 -7.35 -3.87
CA THR A 99 -23.52 -7.87 -4.71
C THR A 99 -24.89 -7.59 -4.11
N ALA A 100 -25.07 -7.79 -2.80
CA ALA A 100 -26.34 -7.49 -2.12
C ALA A 100 -26.70 -6.00 -2.23
N VAL A 101 -25.76 -5.10 -1.92
CA VAL A 101 -26.00 -3.66 -2.02
C VAL A 101 -26.26 -3.26 -3.48
N GLY A 102 -25.50 -3.80 -4.44
CA GLY A 102 -25.68 -3.55 -5.86
C GLY A 102 -27.02 -4.04 -6.42
N ALA A 103 -27.51 -5.18 -5.97
CA ALA A 103 -28.80 -5.74 -6.36
C ALA A 103 -29.96 -4.88 -5.84
N VAL A 104 -29.92 -4.49 -4.57
CA VAL A 104 -30.92 -3.59 -3.97
C VAL A 104 -30.92 -2.24 -4.68
N SER A 105 -29.75 -1.65 -4.95
CA SER A 105 -29.67 -0.38 -5.66
C SER A 105 -30.17 -0.47 -7.11
N ALA A 106 -29.95 -1.60 -7.80
CA ALA A 106 -30.45 -1.79 -9.16
C ALA A 106 -31.97 -1.84 -9.22
N VAL A 107 -32.59 -2.63 -8.34
CA VAL A 107 -34.06 -2.72 -8.23
C VAL A 107 -34.64 -1.35 -7.90
N ALA A 108 -34.04 -0.62 -6.95
CA ALA A 108 -34.48 0.73 -6.59
C ALA A 108 -34.38 1.73 -7.76
N LEU A 109 -33.28 1.72 -8.52
CA LEU A 109 -33.09 2.63 -9.65
C LEU A 109 -34.03 2.33 -10.81
N ILE A 110 -34.24 1.05 -11.15
CA ILE A 110 -35.19 0.66 -12.20
C ILE A 110 -36.63 0.99 -11.79
N ALA A 111 -36.99 0.77 -10.53
CA ALA A 111 -38.31 1.13 -10.01
C ALA A 111 -38.55 2.64 -9.95
N ALA A 112 -37.51 3.44 -9.72
CA ALA A 112 -37.62 4.91 -9.62
C ALA A 112 -37.67 5.62 -10.98
N PHE A 113 -36.99 5.08 -11.99
CA PHE A 113 -36.91 5.68 -13.33
C PHE A 113 -37.32 4.71 -14.45
N PRO A 114 -38.49 4.05 -14.35
CA PRO A 114 -38.95 3.19 -15.43
C PRO A 114 -39.15 4.05 -16.69
N GLN A 115 -38.58 3.60 -17.82
CA GLN A 115 -38.78 4.21 -19.14
C GLN A 115 -38.33 5.69 -19.28
N ALA A 116 -37.48 6.19 -18.37
CA ALA A 116 -36.93 7.55 -18.43
C ALA A 116 -35.39 7.55 -18.58
N PRO A 117 -34.83 7.26 -19.77
CA PRO A 117 -33.39 7.09 -19.94
C PRO A 117 -32.56 8.32 -19.58
N TRP A 118 -33.08 9.52 -19.87
CA TRP A 118 -32.46 10.81 -19.57
C TRP A 118 -32.23 11.05 -18.07
N LEU A 119 -33.03 10.42 -17.19
CA LEU A 119 -32.85 10.46 -15.73
C LEU A 119 -32.07 9.23 -15.25
N PHE A 120 -32.33 8.07 -15.84
CA PHE A 120 -31.72 6.80 -15.45
C PHE A 120 -30.19 6.79 -15.60
N PHE A 121 -29.64 7.19 -16.75
CA PHE A 121 -28.19 7.16 -16.97
C PHE A 121 -27.40 8.12 -16.06
N PRO A 122 -27.84 9.36 -15.83
CA PRO A 122 -27.23 10.21 -14.80
C PRO A 122 -27.39 9.62 -13.40
N ALA A 123 -28.54 9.05 -13.04
CA ALA A 123 -28.77 8.48 -11.70
C ALA A 123 -27.83 7.30 -11.41
N ILE A 124 -27.73 6.34 -12.34
CA ILE A 124 -26.80 5.21 -12.20
C ILE A 124 -25.35 5.68 -12.27
N GLY A 125 -25.05 6.71 -13.07
CA GLY A 125 -23.75 7.36 -13.11
C GLY A 125 -23.35 7.97 -11.76
N ILE A 126 -24.27 8.69 -11.10
CA ILE A 126 -24.06 9.25 -9.76
C ILE A 126 -23.84 8.14 -8.73
N TRP A 127 -24.64 7.07 -8.76
CA TRP A 127 -24.46 5.92 -7.88
C TRP A 127 -23.09 5.28 -8.04
N ILE A 128 -22.69 4.95 -9.28
CA ILE A 128 -21.38 4.37 -9.56
C ILE A 128 -20.25 5.34 -9.19
N GLY A 129 -20.44 6.64 -9.41
CA GLY A 129 -19.52 7.69 -8.99
C GLY A 129 -19.34 7.74 -7.47
N LEU A 130 -20.44 7.66 -6.71
CA LEU A 130 -20.41 7.60 -5.25
C LEU A 130 -19.69 6.34 -4.77
N CYS A 131 -20.01 5.18 -5.34
CA CYS A 131 -19.35 3.90 -5.06
C CYS A 131 -17.83 3.97 -5.32
N CYS A 132 -17.41 4.49 -6.48
CA CYS A 132 -15.99 4.65 -6.83
C CYS A 132 -15.26 5.66 -5.91
N GLY A 133 -15.92 6.75 -5.56
CA GLY A 133 -15.38 7.76 -4.64
C GLY A 133 -15.19 7.19 -3.23
N LEU A 134 -16.23 6.57 -2.66
CA LEU A 134 -16.15 5.93 -1.35
C LEU A 134 -15.13 4.79 -1.35
N ALA A 135 -15.03 4.01 -2.42
CA ALA A 135 -14.03 2.95 -2.54
C ALA A 135 -12.59 3.46 -2.43
N THR A 136 -12.32 4.69 -2.87
CA THR A 136 -10.99 5.34 -2.76
C THR A 136 -10.64 5.68 -1.30
N LEU A 137 -11.64 5.79 -0.42
CA LEU A 137 -11.45 6.17 1.00
C LEU A 137 -11.23 4.96 1.93
N VAL A 138 -11.49 3.75 1.45
CA VAL A 138 -11.38 2.51 2.23
C VAL A 138 -10.27 1.64 1.67
N ARG A 139 -9.63 0.81 2.50
CA ARG A 139 -8.56 -0.12 2.10
C ARG A 139 -9.06 -1.56 1.96
N ASN A 140 -8.20 -2.39 1.38
CA ASN A 140 -8.35 -3.84 1.25
C ASN A 140 -9.66 -4.21 0.54
N PHE A 141 -10.22 -5.39 0.78
CA PHE A 141 -11.39 -5.84 0.02
C PHE A 141 -12.69 -5.07 0.33
N ARG A 142 -12.67 -4.16 1.32
CA ARG A 142 -13.77 -3.22 1.56
C ARG A 142 -13.95 -2.24 0.40
N SER A 143 -12.86 -1.75 -0.19
CA SER A 143 -12.92 -0.90 -1.39
C SER A 143 -13.49 -1.68 -2.58
N TYR A 144 -13.12 -2.96 -2.69
CA TYR A 144 -13.64 -3.87 -3.70
C TYR A 144 -15.17 -4.07 -3.56
N ALA A 145 -15.72 -4.22 -2.34
CA ALA A 145 -17.17 -4.31 -2.14
C ALA A 145 -17.93 -3.07 -2.65
N LEU A 146 -17.40 -1.87 -2.37
CA LEU A 146 -18.00 -0.62 -2.82
C LEU A 146 -17.98 -0.49 -4.35
N VAL A 147 -16.85 -0.80 -4.98
CA VAL A 147 -16.74 -0.83 -6.44
C VAL A 147 -17.70 -1.86 -7.06
N LEU A 148 -17.74 -3.06 -6.48
CA LEU A 148 -18.62 -4.15 -6.89
C LEU A 148 -20.08 -3.76 -6.81
N SER A 149 -20.51 -3.09 -5.74
CA SER A 149 -21.87 -2.59 -5.63
C SER A 149 -22.25 -1.68 -6.80
N GLY A 150 -21.34 -0.80 -7.23
CA GLY A 150 -21.54 0.06 -8.39
C GLY A 150 -21.69 -0.72 -9.70
N TYR A 151 -20.72 -1.55 -10.07
CA TYR A 151 -20.82 -2.26 -11.36
C TYR A 151 -21.83 -3.41 -11.36
N THR A 152 -22.11 -4.07 -10.23
CA THR A 152 -23.20 -5.05 -10.13
C THR A 152 -24.56 -4.37 -10.31
N CYS A 153 -24.72 -3.17 -9.74
CA CYS A 153 -25.89 -2.36 -10.00
C CYS A 153 -26.05 -2.08 -11.51
N ALA A 154 -24.96 -1.73 -12.20
CA ALA A 154 -24.96 -1.53 -13.65
C ALA A 154 -25.35 -2.81 -14.41
N ILE A 155 -24.74 -3.95 -14.08
CA ILE A 155 -25.02 -5.23 -14.73
C ILE A 155 -26.50 -5.59 -14.60
N ILE A 156 -27.08 -5.54 -13.40
CA ILE A 156 -28.48 -5.91 -13.17
C ILE A 156 -29.42 -4.90 -13.82
N ALA A 157 -29.19 -3.60 -13.61
CA ALA A 157 -30.12 -2.57 -14.07
C ALA A 157 -30.13 -2.47 -15.61
N LEU A 158 -28.96 -2.57 -16.27
CA LEU A 158 -28.88 -2.50 -17.73
C LEU A 158 -29.47 -3.73 -18.43
N ASP A 159 -29.40 -4.90 -17.79
CA ASP A 159 -30.04 -6.13 -18.28
C ASP A 159 -31.57 -6.03 -18.17
N ALA A 160 -32.06 -5.41 -17.09
CA ALA A 160 -33.48 -5.19 -16.84
C ALA A 160 -34.12 -4.06 -17.68
N ILE A 161 -33.34 -3.23 -18.40
CA ILE A 161 -33.92 -2.12 -19.21
C ILE A 161 -34.95 -2.62 -20.23
N ARG A 162 -34.73 -3.80 -20.82
CA ARG A 162 -35.63 -4.38 -21.83
C ARG A 162 -36.90 -4.98 -21.23
N SER A 163 -36.83 -5.43 -19.98
CA SER A 163 -37.96 -5.99 -19.23
C SER A 163 -37.90 -5.51 -17.76
N PRO A 164 -38.33 -4.25 -17.49
CA PRO A 164 -38.23 -3.66 -16.15
C PRO A 164 -38.96 -4.46 -15.07
N ASP A 165 -40.04 -5.15 -15.44
CA ASP A 165 -40.86 -5.97 -14.54
C ASP A 165 -40.09 -7.19 -13.99
N ASP A 166 -39.09 -7.68 -14.73
CA ASP A 166 -38.29 -8.84 -14.34
C ASP A 166 -37.05 -8.47 -13.51
N VAL A 167 -36.85 -7.20 -13.17
CA VAL A 167 -35.62 -6.72 -12.49
C VAL A 167 -35.32 -7.51 -11.20
N PHE A 168 -36.34 -7.89 -10.44
CA PHE A 168 -36.16 -8.70 -9.24
C PHE A 168 -35.63 -10.10 -9.57
N MET A 169 -36.20 -10.76 -10.59
CA MET A 169 -35.76 -12.09 -11.02
C MET A 169 -34.35 -12.05 -11.61
N ILE A 170 -34.01 -11.01 -12.38
CA ILE A 170 -32.65 -10.77 -12.89
C ILE A 170 -31.67 -10.54 -11.71
N ALA A 171 -32.06 -9.78 -10.69
CA ALA A 171 -31.23 -9.57 -9.51
C ALA A 171 -31.00 -10.86 -8.73
N MET A 172 -32.04 -11.70 -8.59
CA MET A 172 -31.96 -13.00 -7.95
C MET A 172 -31.07 -13.97 -8.73
N SER A 173 -31.23 -14.08 -10.05
CA SER A 173 -30.38 -14.94 -10.88
C SER A 173 -28.91 -14.51 -10.76
N ARG A 174 -28.62 -13.20 -10.89
CA ARG A 174 -27.29 -12.60 -10.71
C ARG A 174 -26.67 -12.94 -9.35
N SER A 175 -27.46 -12.88 -8.28
CA SER A 175 -27.02 -13.25 -6.94
C SER A 175 -26.71 -14.75 -6.83
N THR A 176 -27.53 -15.61 -7.42
CA THR A 176 -27.35 -17.07 -7.44
C THR A 176 -26.06 -17.47 -8.15
N TYR A 177 -25.74 -16.93 -9.34
CA TYR A 177 -24.48 -17.25 -10.03
C TYR A 177 -23.25 -16.88 -9.20
N ILE A 178 -23.32 -15.73 -8.52
CA ILE A 178 -22.21 -15.24 -7.70
C ILE A 178 -22.02 -16.14 -6.49
N ILE A 179 -23.10 -16.47 -5.77
CA ILE A 179 -23.04 -17.37 -4.61
C ILE A 179 -22.53 -18.75 -5.04
N LEU A 180 -23.02 -19.30 -6.15
CA LEU A 180 -22.56 -20.58 -6.67
C LEU A 180 -21.05 -20.57 -6.94
N GLY A 181 -20.55 -19.55 -7.64
CA GLY A 181 -19.11 -19.40 -7.88
C GLY A 181 -18.31 -19.27 -6.58
N LEU A 182 -18.80 -18.52 -5.59
CA LEU A 182 -18.16 -18.37 -4.28
C LEU A 182 -18.09 -19.70 -3.52
N VAL A 183 -19.17 -20.48 -3.53
CA VAL A 183 -19.25 -21.79 -2.87
C VAL A 183 -18.30 -22.78 -3.53
N CYS A 184 -18.30 -22.88 -4.86
CA CYS A 184 -17.39 -23.77 -5.59
C CYS A 184 -15.91 -23.39 -5.38
N GLU A 185 -15.56 -22.09 -5.40
CA GLU A 185 -14.19 -21.65 -5.11
C GLU A 185 -13.79 -22.01 -3.68
N SER A 186 -14.64 -21.70 -2.70
CA SER A 186 -14.36 -21.97 -1.28
C SER A 186 -14.25 -23.47 -0.99
N LEU A 187 -15.08 -24.30 -1.62
CA LEU A 187 -15.08 -25.75 -1.47
C LEU A 187 -13.78 -26.35 -1.99
N ILE A 188 -13.42 -26.04 -3.24
CA ILE A 188 -12.18 -26.57 -3.84
C ILE A 188 -10.96 -25.99 -3.11
N ALA A 189 -10.92 -24.70 -2.81
CA ALA A 189 -9.82 -24.11 -2.02
C ALA A 189 -9.69 -24.78 -0.64
N GLY A 190 -10.81 -25.13 -0.02
CA GLY A 190 -10.87 -25.86 1.24
C GLY A 190 -10.21 -27.24 1.17
N LEU A 191 -10.60 -28.06 0.18
CA LEU A 191 -10.10 -29.44 0.01
C LEU A 191 -8.58 -29.53 -0.14
N PHE A 192 -7.94 -28.53 -0.78
CA PHE A 192 -6.49 -28.51 -1.00
C PHE A 192 -5.69 -27.85 0.13
N SER A 193 -6.35 -27.33 1.19
CA SER A 193 -5.68 -26.59 2.27
C SER A 193 -5.77 -27.33 3.61
N HIS A 194 -4.66 -27.99 4.00
CA HIS A 194 -4.51 -28.62 5.31
C HIS A 194 -3.74 -27.67 6.27
N ASN A 195 -4.09 -27.64 7.56
CA ASN A 195 -3.40 -26.87 8.61
C ASN A 195 -3.25 -25.35 8.36
N LEU A 196 -4.36 -24.67 8.03
CA LEU A 196 -4.35 -23.24 7.67
C LEU A 196 -3.88 -22.31 8.77
N ALA A 197 -4.42 -22.43 9.99
CA ALA A 197 -4.05 -21.54 11.07
C ALA A 197 -2.54 -21.64 11.39
N GLN A 198 -1.99 -22.85 11.38
CA GLN A 198 -0.56 -23.07 11.60
C GLN A 198 0.29 -22.50 10.44
N THR A 199 -0.15 -22.69 9.20
CA THR A 199 0.57 -22.16 8.03
C THR A 199 0.53 -20.63 7.98
N ALA A 200 -0.61 -20.03 8.32
CA ALA A 200 -0.78 -18.58 8.42
C ALA A 200 0.12 -17.97 9.50
N ARG A 201 0.14 -18.57 10.70
CA ARG A 201 1.05 -18.19 11.79
C ARG A 201 2.51 -18.28 11.38
N ARG A 202 2.92 -19.39 10.76
CA ARG A 202 4.28 -19.57 10.24
C ARG A 202 4.64 -18.51 9.20
N ASN A 203 3.73 -18.22 8.27
CA ASN A 203 3.96 -17.19 7.24
C ASN A 203 4.09 -15.78 7.82
N ILE A 204 3.31 -15.43 8.86
CA ILE A 204 3.48 -14.16 9.58
C ILE A 204 4.83 -14.14 10.28
N ARG A 205 5.16 -15.20 11.03
CA ARG A 205 6.43 -15.35 11.75
C ARG A 205 7.63 -15.14 10.82
N GLU A 206 7.68 -15.85 9.70
CA GLU A 206 8.78 -15.74 8.72
C GLU A 206 8.91 -14.30 8.17
N LYS A 207 7.80 -13.62 7.90
CA LYS A 207 7.80 -12.23 7.41
C LYS A 207 8.27 -11.24 8.48
N LEU A 208 7.78 -11.38 9.72
CA LEU A 208 8.20 -10.52 10.83
C LEU A 208 9.67 -10.75 11.18
N GLN A 209 10.12 -12.00 11.19
CA GLN A 209 11.53 -12.35 11.38
C GLN A 209 12.40 -11.75 10.27
N THR A 210 11.96 -11.84 9.01
CA THR A 210 12.67 -11.23 7.88
C THR A 210 12.74 -9.70 8.03
N ALA A 211 11.66 -9.06 8.48
CA ALA A 211 11.61 -7.63 8.74
C ALA A 211 12.57 -7.20 9.87
N LEU A 212 12.54 -7.90 11.00
CA LEU A 212 13.44 -7.69 12.15
C LEU A 212 14.90 -7.90 11.76
N SER A 213 15.20 -8.98 11.05
CA SER A 213 16.55 -9.30 10.56
C SER A 213 17.06 -8.22 9.61
N SER A 214 16.26 -7.87 8.60
CA SER A 214 16.63 -6.83 7.61
C SER A 214 16.85 -5.47 8.28
N ALA A 215 16.01 -5.10 9.25
CA ALA A 215 16.18 -3.87 10.01
C ALA A 215 17.42 -3.90 10.90
N SER A 216 17.71 -5.04 11.54
CA SER A 216 18.88 -5.19 12.42
C SER A 216 20.20 -5.13 11.64
N VAL A 217 20.28 -5.81 10.49
CA VAL A 217 21.43 -5.71 9.57
C VAL A 217 21.60 -4.28 9.06
N ALA A 218 20.51 -3.64 8.62
CA ALA A 218 20.54 -2.26 8.17
C ALA A 218 21.09 -1.32 9.26
N ILE A 219 20.66 -1.47 10.51
CA ILE A 219 21.15 -0.64 11.62
C ILE A 219 22.61 -0.95 11.95
N ALA A 220 23.02 -2.22 11.91
CA ALA A 220 24.41 -2.59 12.14
C ALA A 220 25.35 -1.97 11.10
N ASP A 221 24.93 -1.90 9.83
CA ASP A 221 25.67 -1.24 8.76
C ASP A 221 25.66 0.30 8.94
N LEU A 222 24.54 0.89 9.36
CA LEU A 222 24.46 2.33 9.66
C LEU A 222 25.37 2.74 10.82
N LEU A 223 25.48 1.91 11.87
CA LEU A 223 26.41 2.11 12.98
C LEU A 223 27.88 1.94 12.56
N ALA A 224 28.14 1.20 11.49
CA ALA A 224 29.47 1.08 10.89
C ALA A 224 29.88 2.30 10.06
N GLY A 225 28.93 3.21 9.77
CA GLY A 225 29.15 4.36 8.90
C GLY A 225 29.04 4.05 7.40
N ASP A 226 28.43 2.93 7.00
CA ASP A 226 28.20 2.62 5.58
C ASP A 226 27.17 3.59 4.97
N GLU A 227 27.62 4.45 4.05
CA GLU A 227 26.76 5.40 3.36
C GLU A 227 25.75 4.72 2.42
N GLN A 228 26.09 3.54 1.87
CA GLN A 228 25.18 2.78 1.01
C GLN A 228 24.08 2.09 1.83
N ALA A 229 24.33 1.75 3.09
CA ALA A 229 23.32 1.24 4.00
C ALA A 229 22.18 2.23 4.23
N PHE A 230 22.49 3.54 4.26
CA PHE A 230 21.46 4.58 4.31
C PHE A 230 20.50 4.46 3.13
N VAL A 231 20.99 4.22 1.92
CA VAL A 231 20.16 4.03 0.73
C VAL A 231 19.31 2.77 0.82
N ARG A 232 19.94 1.63 1.15
CA ARG A 232 19.29 0.31 1.24
C ARG A 232 18.20 0.26 2.31
N SER A 233 18.44 0.86 3.47
CA SER A 233 17.49 0.91 4.59
C SER A 233 16.15 1.55 4.22
N ARG A 234 16.15 2.48 3.26
CA ARG A 234 14.93 3.17 2.81
C ARG A 234 13.97 2.23 2.10
N ALA A 235 14.49 1.30 1.30
CA ALA A 235 13.65 0.34 0.58
C ALA A 235 12.86 -0.58 1.54
N LEU A 236 13.35 -0.80 2.76
CA LEU A 236 12.72 -1.64 3.76
C LEU A 236 11.35 -1.11 4.21
N PHE A 237 11.13 0.22 4.25
CA PHE A 237 9.82 0.78 4.59
C PHE A 237 8.70 0.33 3.63
N GLY A 238 9.02 0.19 2.34
CA GLY A 238 8.08 -0.35 1.34
C GLY A 238 7.75 -1.81 1.59
N ALA A 239 8.75 -2.62 1.97
CA ALA A 239 8.56 -4.02 2.35
C ALA A 239 7.70 -4.15 3.62
N LEU A 240 7.95 -3.35 4.66
CA LEU A 240 7.17 -3.35 5.90
C LEU A 240 5.68 -3.06 5.68
N LEU A 241 5.34 -2.10 4.80
CA LEU A 241 3.95 -1.81 4.49
C LEU A 241 3.27 -2.97 3.73
N SER A 242 3.99 -3.60 2.81
CA SER A 242 3.49 -4.79 2.09
C SER A 242 3.18 -5.94 3.05
N ILE A 243 4.01 -6.13 4.09
CA ILE A 243 3.73 -7.12 5.14
C ILE A 243 2.50 -6.72 5.95
N ASN A 244 2.36 -5.44 6.32
CA ASN A 244 1.20 -4.95 7.07
C ASN A 244 -0.14 -5.24 6.36
N ASP A 245 -0.22 -5.01 5.04
CA ASP A 245 -1.44 -5.28 4.27
C ASP A 245 -1.77 -6.79 4.21
N GLN A 246 -0.76 -7.66 4.31
CA GLN A 246 -0.94 -9.12 4.31
C GLN A 246 -1.39 -9.68 5.67
N ILE A 247 -1.10 -9.00 6.77
CA ILE A 247 -1.50 -9.45 8.12
C ILE A 247 -3.03 -9.55 8.24
N GLU A 248 -3.78 -8.62 7.66
CA GLU A 248 -5.26 -8.67 7.68
C GLU A 248 -5.79 -9.99 7.09
N PHE A 249 -5.16 -10.51 6.04
CA PHE A 249 -5.60 -11.75 5.40
C PHE A 249 -5.20 -12.98 6.20
N SER A 250 -4.01 -12.97 6.79
CA SER A 250 -3.59 -14.04 7.68
C SER A 250 -4.39 -14.07 8.99
N GLU A 251 -4.85 -12.93 9.50
CA GLU A 251 -5.76 -12.84 10.65
C GLU A 251 -7.10 -13.56 10.37
N ILE A 252 -7.64 -13.40 9.16
CA ILE A 252 -8.84 -14.12 8.71
C ILE A 252 -8.60 -15.64 8.66
N GLU A 253 -7.39 -16.09 8.32
CA GLU A 253 -7.04 -17.53 8.31
C GLU A 253 -6.83 -18.11 9.72
N MET A 254 -6.33 -17.32 10.67
CA MET A 254 -6.10 -17.74 12.06
C MET A 254 -7.41 -17.86 12.86
N GLY A 255 -8.46 -17.14 12.46
CA GLY A 255 -9.79 -17.21 13.05
C GLY A 255 -10.05 -16.09 14.08
N PRO A 256 -11.25 -16.08 14.70
CA PRO A 256 -11.70 -14.97 15.56
C PRO A 256 -11.06 -14.95 16.96
N HIS A 257 -10.16 -15.88 17.26
CA HIS A 257 -9.64 -16.11 18.60
C HIS A 257 -8.14 -15.77 18.64
N GLY A 258 -7.83 -14.56 19.11
CA GLY A 258 -6.45 -14.11 19.35
C GLY A 258 -6.17 -12.71 18.81
N HIS A 259 -5.28 -11.99 19.49
CA HIS A 259 -4.77 -10.67 19.09
C HIS A 259 -3.41 -10.77 18.39
N GLU A 260 -3.06 -11.95 17.86
CA GLU A 260 -1.81 -12.23 17.15
C GLU A 260 -1.58 -11.24 15.99
N GLY A 261 -2.64 -10.91 15.24
CA GLY A 261 -2.60 -9.91 14.17
C GLY A 261 -2.37 -8.48 14.67
N ASP A 262 -2.91 -8.13 15.84
CA ASP A 262 -2.70 -6.81 16.48
C ASP A 262 -1.23 -6.66 16.92
N HIS A 263 -0.67 -7.69 17.56
CA HIS A 263 0.75 -7.76 17.92
C HIS A 263 1.68 -7.76 16.70
N ALA A 264 1.35 -8.51 15.65
CA ALA A 264 2.13 -8.49 14.41
C ALA A 264 2.18 -7.08 13.78
N ARG A 265 1.08 -6.33 13.82
CA ARG A 265 1.03 -4.94 13.35
C ARG A 265 1.80 -3.99 14.29
N ALA A 266 1.76 -4.22 15.59
CA ALA A 266 2.56 -3.48 16.56
C ALA A 266 4.07 -3.73 16.38
N ALA A 267 4.49 -4.98 16.13
CA ALA A 267 5.86 -5.35 15.83
C ALA A 267 6.38 -4.62 14.57
N LEU A 268 5.62 -4.62 13.46
CA LEU A 268 5.99 -3.87 12.25
C LEU A 268 6.10 -2.36 12.49
N ALA A 269 5.21 -1.81 13.31
CA ALA A 269 5.27 -0.40 13.68
C ALA A 269 6.54 -0.11 14.49
N ALA A 270 6.89 -0.96 15.46
CA ALA A 270 8.12 -0.87 16.24
C ALA A 270 9.36 -1.00 15.34
N VAL A 271 9.39 -1.93 14.39
CA VAL A 271 10.47 -2.06 13.38
C VAL A 271 10.58 -0.79 12.52
N SER A 272 9.45 -0.16 12.16
CA SER A 272 9.46 1.11 11.42
C SER A 272 10.03 2.27 12.25
N VAL A 273 9.71 2.32 13.56
CA VAL A 273 10.30 3.28 14.50
C VAL A 273 11.80 3.03 14.63
N LEU A 274 12.18 1.77 14.79
CA LEU A 274 13.55 1.31 14.94
C LEU A 274 14.41 1.72 13.74
N LEU A 275 13.96 1.47 12.51
CA LEU A 275 14.63 1.95 11.28
C LEU A 275 14.77 3.47 11.26
N SER A 276 13.72 4.21 11.61
CA SER A 276 13.78 5.67 11.69
C SER A 276 14.78 6.16 12.74
N ARG A 277 14.88 5.48 13.90
CA ARG A 277 15.90 5.78 14.92
C ARG A 277 17.31 5.47 14.41
N GLY A 278 17.50 4.38 13.68
CA GLY A 278 18.77 4.05 13.03
C GLY A 278 19.25 5.15 12.08
N LEU A 279 18.37 5.64 11.20
CA LEU A 279 18.68 6.76 10.31
C LEU A 279 19.00 8.04 11.08
N GLY A 280 18.24 8.33 12.15
CA GLY A 280 18.51 9.46 13.05
C GLY A 280 19.84 9.32 13.81
N MET A 281 20.30 8.10 14.08
CA MET A 281 21.60 7.84 14.70
C MET A 281 22.74 8.21 13.75
N THR A 282 22.63 7.86 12.46
CA THR A 282 23.60 8.28 11.44
C THR A 282 23.70 9.80 11.34
N ALA A 283 22.56 10.52 11.40
CA ALA A 283 22.55 11.98 11.43
C ALA A 283 23.31 12.55 12.65
N ARG A 284 23.17 11.92 13.84
CA ARG A 284 23.91 12.33 15.04
C ARG A 284 25.41 12.07 14.92
N MET A 285 25.80 10.88 14.44
CA MET A 285 27.21 10.55 14.22
C MET A 285 27.85 11.54 13.22
N LYS A 286 27.17 11.86 12.11
CA LYS A 286 27.65 12.86 11.14
C LYS A 286 27.72 14.27 11.71
N ALA A 287 26.75 14.67 12.55
CA ALA A 287 26.71 16.00 13.16
C ALA A 287 27.77 16.21 14.24
N LEU A 288 28.16 15.15 14.95
CA LEU A 288 29.15 15.18 16.04
C LEU A 288 30.58 14.91 15.56
N GLY A 289 30.75 14.32 14.37
CA GLY A 289 32.07 14.05 13.78
C GLY A 289 32.64 12.70 14.22
N ALA A 290 33.93 12.66 14.58
CA ALA A 290 34.60 11.43 14.97
C ALA A 290 34.03 10.90 16.31
N PRO A 291 33.46 9.68 16.35
CA PRO A 291 32.89 9.15 17.58
C PRO A 291 33.98 8.90 18.65
N PRO A 292 33.71 9.20 19.93
CA PRO A 292 34.64 8.84 21.02
C PRO A 292 34.87 7.33 21.09
N GLN A 293 36.07 6.91 21.54
CA GLN A 293 36.46 5.49 21.58
C GLN A 293 35.51 4.62 22.40
N ALA A 294 35.05 5.09 23.57
CA ALA A 294 34.09 4.37 24.40
C ALA A 294 32.74 4.11 23.68
N PHE A 295 32.34 5.00 22.77
CA PHE A 295 31.17 4.76 21.92
C PHE A 295 31.46 3.73 20.82
N VAL A 296 32.66 3.74 20.24
CA VAL A 296 33.06 2.76 19.21
C VAL A 296 33.02 1.33 19.78
N GLU A 297 33.52 1.15 21.01
CA GLU A 297 33.48 -0.15 21.72
C GLU A 297 32.05 -0.63 21.97
N THR A 298 31.20 0.24 22.53
CA THR A 298 29.78 -0.09 22.79
C THR A 298 29.01 -0.33 21.50
N SER A 299 29.28 0.46 20.45
CA SER A 299 28.70 0.29 19.11
C SER A 299 29.09 -1.07 18.52
N LEU A 300 30.33 -1.51 18.69
CA LEU A 300 30.79 -2.83 18.22
C LEU A 300 30.03 -3.97 18.91
N LEU A 301 29.82 -3.90 20.23
CA LEU A 301 29.02 -4.88 20.97
C LEU A 301 27.58 -4.95 20.45
N VAL A 302 26.95 -3.79 20.24
CA VAL A 302 25.60 -3.71 19.68
C VAL A 302 25.55 -4.26 18.26
N ARG A 303 26.52 -3.94 17.40
CA ARG A 303 26.58 -4.46 16.03
C ARG A 303 26.69 -5.98 16.01
N THR A 304 27.55 -6.55 16.84
CA THR A 304 27.69 -8.01 16.97
C THR A 304 26.38 -8.67 17.39
N PHE A 305 25.67 -8.08 18.36
CA PHE A 305 24.35 -8.55 18.77
C PHE A 305 23.32 -8.47 17.63
N LEU A 306 23.24 -7.34 16.91
CA LEU A 306 22.29 -7.13 15.81
C LEU A 306 22.51 -8.13 14.66
N LEU A 307 23.77 -8.43 14.33
CA LEU A 307 24.11 -9.39 13.28
C LEU A 307 23.82 -10.84 13.70
N ALA A 308 23.91 -11.14 15.00
CA ALA A 308 23.60 -12.45 15.56
C ALA A 308 22.10 -12.65 15.89
N LEU A 309 21.25 -11.62 15.73
CA LEU A 309 19.85 -11.67 16.13
C LEU A 309 19.02 -12.66 15.30
N ALA A 310 19.19 -12.65 13.98
CA ALA A 310 18.38 -13.45 13.06
C ALA A 310 18.37 -14.97 13.34
N PRO A 311 19.53 -15.64 13.57
CA PRO A 311 19.54 -17.05 13.93
C PRO A 311 18.94 -17.32 15.31
N ARG A 312 19.12 -16.39 16.28
CA ARG A 312 18.57 -16.55 17.64
C ARG A 312 17.05 -16.41 17.71
N LEU A 313 16.42 -15.73 16.75
CA LEU A 313 14.96 -15.64 16.64
C LEU A 313 14.33 -16.86 15.93
N GLN A 314 15.12 -17.85 15.50
CA GLN A 314 14.58 -19.06 14.89
C GLN A 314 13.96 -20.01 15.93
N ASN A 315 14.49 -20.06 17.14
CA ASN A 315 13.99 -20.89 18.24
C ASN A 315 13.24 -20.02 19.26
N ASP A 316 12.05 -20.46 19.68
CA ASP A 316 11.22 -19.69 20.61
C ASP A 316 11.81 -19.65 22.02
N ASP A 317 12.51 -20.71 22.43
CA ASP A 317 13.18 -20.81 23.73
C ASP A 317 14.33 -19.79 23.88
N ASP A 318 14.90 -19.31 22.77
CA ASP A 318 16.01 -18.35 22.78
C ASP A 318 15.51 -16.90 22.91
N VAL A 319 14.22 -16.62 22.68
CA VAL A 319 13.67 -15.25 22.70
C VAL A 319 13.81 -14.57 24.07
N PRO A 320 13.51 -15.23 25.21
CA PRO A 320 13.75 -14.65 26.53
C PRO A 320 15.23 -14.30 26.78
N LEU A 321 16.16 -15.16 26.32
CA LEU A 321 17.60 -14.92 26.44
C LEU A 321 18.05 -13.72 25.58
N VAL A 322 17.50 -13.57 24.38
CA VAL A 322 17.73 -12.39 23.53
C VAL A 322 17.27 -11.11 24.21
N ILE A 323 16.09 -11.13 24.85
CA ILE A 323 15.57 -9.97 25.59
C ILE A 323 16.48 -9.63 26.78
N GLU A 324 17.00 -10.63 27.49
CA GLU A 324 17.93 -10.43 28.60
C GLU A 324 19.26 -9.81 28.15
N ASP A 325 19.88 -10.34 27.09
CA ASP A 325 21.09 -9.76 26.50
C ASP A 325 20.86 -8.31 26.04
N LEU A 326 19.69 -8.02 25.47
CA LEU A 326 19.32 -6.67 25.05
C LEU A 326 19.15 -5.73 26.25
N ARG A 327 18.55 -6.20 27.36
CA ARG A 327 18.48 -5.43 28.61
C ARG A 327 19.87 -5.14 29.18
N SER A 328 20.79 -6.10 29.09
CA SER A 328 22.20 -5.93 29.48
C SER A 328 22.89 -4.84 28.63
N LEU A 329 22.76 -4.89 27.31
CA LEU A 329 23.31 -3.86 26.41
C LEU A 329 22.71 -2.47 26.67
N ARG A 330 21.41 -2.40 26.96
CA ARG A 330 20.76 -1.15 27.40
C ARG A 330 21.31 -0.65 28.73
N ALA A 331 21.61 -1.55 29.68
CA ALA A 331 22.25 -1.20 30.94
C ALA A 331 23.67 -0.65 30.72
N VAL A 332 24.47 -1.26 29.84
CA VAL A 332 25.79 -0.74 29.44
C VAL A 332 25.67 0.68 28.88
N CYS A 333 24.73 0.94 27.97
CA CYS A 333 24.52 2.28 27.43
C CYS A 333 24.15 3.31 28.51
N ARG A 334 23.27 2.95 29.45
CA ARG A 334 22.91 3.81 30.59
C ARG A 334 24.11 4.04 31.51
N GLN A 335 24.91 3.01 31.77
CA GLN A 335 26.10 3.12 32.60
C GLN A 335 27.13 4.07 31.98
N GLN A 336 27.34 4.02 30.66
CA GLN A 336 28.24 4.95 29.97
C GLN A 336 27.78 6.41 30.09
N VAL A 337 26.47 6.66 30.05
CA VAL A 337 25.91 8.01 30.29
C VAL A 337 26.20 8.48 31.72
N VAL A 338 26.02 7.60 32.72
CA VAL A 338 26.28 7.92 34.13
C VAL A 338 27.78 8.11 34.39
N ASN A 339 28.64 7.26 33.81
CA ASN A 339 30.09 7.39 33.92
C ASN A 339 30.54 8.76 33.38
N ALA A 340 30.04 9.16 32.21
CA ALA A 340 30.36 10.46 31.63
C ALA A 340 29.88 11.65 32.49
N LEU A 341 28.70 11.55 33.12
CA LEU A 341 28.23 12.56 34.08
C LEU A 341 29.09 12.61 35.35
N THR A 342 29.55 11.45 35.82
CA THR A 342 30.38 11.33 37.02
C THR A 342 31.77 11.87 36.79
N GLU A 343 32.36 11.57 35.63
CA GLU A 343 33.65 12.12 35.19
C GLU A 343 33.58 13.63 35.01
N GLU A 344 32.48 14.16 34.46
CA GLU A 344 32.28 15.61 34.37
C GLU A 344 32.12 16.27 35.74
N ALA A 345 31.40 15.63 36.67
CA ALA A 345 31.19 16.16 38.03
C ALA A 345 32.47 16.13 38.88
N ASN A 346 33.33 15.12 38.67
CA ASN A 346 34.59 14.95 39.39
C ASN A 346 35.76 15.69 38.74
N GLY A 347 35.66 16.01 37.45
CA GLY A 347 36.71 16.68 36.69
C GLY A 347 36.83 18.16 37.06
N GLN A 348 38.06 18.66 37.12
CA GLN A 348 38.35 20.10 37.33
C GLN A 348 38.35 20.91 36.01
N HIS A 349 37.76 20.35 34.95
CA HIS A 349 37.80 20.96 33.63
C HIS A 349 36.91 22.22 33.58
N PRO A 350 37.34 23.30 32.92
CA PRO A 350 36.49 24.47 32.71
C PRO A 350 35.22 24.09 31.94
N PRO A 351 34.04 24.69 32.24
CA PRO A 351 32.73 24.35 31.66
C PRO A 351 32.59 24.53 30.12
N ALA A 352 33.66 24.93 29.43
CA ALA A 352 33.72 25.09 27.97
C ALA A 352 34.93 24.36 27.34
N SER A 353 35.56 23.43 28.07
CA SER A 353 36.71 22.67 27.57
C SER A 353 36.29 21.63 26.51
N PRO A 354 37.20 21.26 25.60
CA PRO A 354 36.94 20.22 24.61
C PRO A 354 36.64 18.85 25.26
N GLU A 355 37.16 18.56 26.46
CA GLU A 355 36.86 17.31 27.18
C GLU A 355 35.38 17.23 27.60
N ILE A 356 34.83 18.32 28.16
CA ILE A 356 33.41 18.36 28.56
C ILE A 356 32.50 18.22 27.34
N GLN A 357 32.88 18.81 26.20
CA GLN A 357 32.14 18.64 24.96
C GLN A 357 32.17 17.17 24.48
N ALA A 358 33.32 16.50 24.56
CA ALA A 358 33.44 15.09 24.22
C ALA A 358 32.59 14.18 25.15
N LEU A 359 32.53 14.49 26.44
CA LEU A 359 31.67 13.80 27.41
C LEU A 359 30.18 14.00 27.10
N LEU A 360 29.77 15.23 26.74
CA LEU A 360 28.40 15.48 26.31
C LEU A 360 28.05 14.71 25.03
N ASP A 361 28.93 14.73 24.03
CA ASP A 361 28.74 14.03 22.76
C ASP A 361 28.65 12.52 22.98
N LEU A 362 29.47 11.97 23.90
CA LEU A 362 29.40 10.59 24.37
C LEU A 362 28.03 10.26 24.99
N ARG A 363 27.49 11.13 25.85
CA ARG A 363 26.15 10.94 26.45
C ARG A 363 25.04 10.96 25.39
N ILE A 364 25.11 11.89 24.43
CA ILE A 364 24.12 12.02 23.36
C ILE A 364 24.06 10.73 22.53
N LEU A 365 25.22 10.20 22.14
CA LEU A 365 25.31 8.97 21.35
C LEU A 365 24.83 7.74 22.14
N HIS A 366 25.23 7.57 23.39
CA HIS A 366 24.78 6.45 24.23
C HIS A 366 23.29 6.52 24.58
N SER A 367 22.75 7.71 24.85
CA SER A 367 21.31 7.88 25.06
C SER A 367 20.52 7.56 23.79
N ALA A 368 21.02 7.91 22.61
CA ALA A 368 20.39 7.57 21.34
C ALA A 368 20.47 6.06 21.04
N LEU A 369 21.58 5.40 21.40
CA LEU A 369 21.76 3.97 21.25
C LEU A 369 20.85 3.19 22.21
N GLU A 370 20.74 3.60 23.47
CA GLU A 370 19.79 3.01 24.44
C GLU A 370 18.35 3.11 23.94
N GLU A 371 17.98 4.28 23.44
CA GLU A 371 16.67 4.51 22.83
C GLU A 371 16.44 3.58 21.62
N LEU A 372 17.45 3.39 20.76
CA LEU A 372 17.35 2.47 19.63
C LEU A 372 17.12 1.03 20.10
N LEU A 373 17.89 0.57 21.08
CA LEU A 373 17.77 -0.78 21.65
C LEU A 373 16.43 -0.99 22.37
N ALA A 374 15.87 0.05 22.99
CA ALA A 374 14.55 -0.01 23.59
C ALA A 374 13.43 -0.28 22.57
N GLU A 375 13.51 0.31 21.36
CA GLU A 375 12.55 -0.01 20.29
C GLU A 375 12.75 -1.42 19.74
N LEU A 376 14.00 -1.89 19.66
CA LEU A 376 14.27 -3.27 19.26
C LEU A 376 13.65 -4.24 20.27
N GLN A 377 13.76 -3.93 21.57
CA GLN A 377 13.15 -4.75 22.62
C GLN A 377 11.64 -4.80 22.44
N GLN A 378 10.99 -3.65 22.25
CA GLN A 378 9.56 -3.59 21.98
C GLN A 378 9.18 -4.38 20.71
N ALA A 379 9.98 -4.30 19.64
CA ALA A 379 9.72 -5.05 18.42
C ALA A 379 9.83 -6.57 18.62
N ILE A 380 10.75 -7.04 19.46
CA ILE A 380 10.93 -8.46 19.78
C ILE A 380 9.81 -8.95 20.73
N GLU A 381 9.41 -8.14 21.71
CA GLU A 381 8.30 -8.46 22.61
C GLU A 381 6.97 -8.60 21.85
N GLU A 382 6.68 -7.67 20.93
CA GLU A 382 5.48 -7.74 20.08
C GLU A 382 5.57 -8.89 19.05
N PHE A 383 6.78 -9.21 18.58
CA PHE A 383 7.01 -10.38 17.74
C PHE A 383 6.70 -11.68 18.49
N ASP A 384 7.20 -11.83 19.72
CA ASP A 384 6.94 -13.00 20.56
C ASP A 384 5.45 -13.15 20.92
N ALA A 385 4.81 -12.04 21.28
CA ALA A 385 3.37 -11.99 21.55
C ALA A 385 2.53 -12.36 20.31
N SER A 386 3.03 -12.11 19.09
CA SER A 386 2.35 -12.52 17.86
C SER A 386 2.42 -14.02 17.57
N GLN A 387 3.28 -14.77 18.26
CA GLN A 387 3.47 -16.21 18.03
C GLN A 387 2.52 -17.09 18.85
N HIS A 388 1.99 -16.54 19.95
CA HIS A 388 1.23 -17.30 20.94
C HIS A 388 -0.13 -16.66 21.21
N THR A 389 -1.16 -17.48 21.40
CA THR A 389 -2.45 -17.00 21.91
C THR A 389 -2.35 -16.64 23.38
N ILE A 390 -2.38 -15.34 23.70
CA ILE A 390 -2.41 -14.84 25.08
C ILE A 390 -3.87 -14.85 25.57
N ARG A 391 -4.15 -15.63 26.63
CA ARG A 391 -5.50 -15.69 27.21
C ARG A 391 -5.84 -14.39 27.94
N GLY A 392 -7.00 -13.80 27.63
CA GLY A 392 -7.49 -12.57 28.28
C GLY A 392 -6.83 -11.28 27.77
N ASP A 393 -6.08 -11.35 26.68
CA ASP A 393 -5.57 -10.16 26.02
C ASP A 393 -6.71 -9.37 25.35
N HIS A 394 -6.61 -8.05 25.41
CA HIS A 394 -7.53 -7.08 24.82
C HIS A 394 -6.78 -6.02 24.00
N PHE A 395 -5.54 -6.32 23.63
CA PHE A 395 -4.70 -5.41 22.88
C PHE A 395 -5.26 -5.19 21.48
N HIS A 396 -5.54 -3.92 21.16
CA HIS A 396 -5.99 -3.51 19.84
C HIS A 396 -5.01 -2.50 19.24
N PHE A 397 -4.55 -2.80 18.04
CA PHE A 397 -3.62 -1.94 17.32
C PHE A 397 -4.20 -1.53 15.98
N ARG A 398 -4.15 -0.26 15.59
CA ARG A 398 -4.57 0.15 14.24
C ARG A 398 -3.66 1.24 13.71
N LEU A 399 -2.99 0.95 12.59
CA LEU A 399 -2.25 1.96 11.85
C LEU A 399 -3.23 2.90 11.13
N GLN A 400 -3.19 4.19 11.41
CA GLN A 400 -4.02 5.15 10.69
C GLN A 400 -3.54 5.34 9.24
N SER A 401 -4.42 5.02 8.30
CA SER A 401 -4.23 5.30 6.88
C SER A 401 -4.57 6.75 6.54
N HIS A 402 -3.82 7.32 5.59
CA HIS A 402 -4.24 8.54 4.93
C HIS A 402 -5.54 8.34 4.11
N ARG A 403 -6.47 9.30 4.18
CA ARG A 403 -7.68 9.37 3.34
C ARG A 403 -7.59 10.62 2.47
N ASP A 404 -7.52 10.44 1.15
CA ASP A 404 -7.51 11.58 0.21
C ASP A 404 -8.91 11.80 -0.37
N LEU A 405 -9.65 12.74 0.24
CA LEU A 405 -10.99 13.12 -0.19
C LEU A 405 -11.01 13.74 -1.59
N LYS A 406 -9.92 14.39 -2.01
CA LYS A 406 -9.84 15.02 -3.33
C LYS A 406 -9.71 13.95 -4.41
N GLU A 407 -8.85 12.95 -4.17
CA GLU A 407 -8.69 11.81 -5.06
C GLU A 407 -10.01 11.02 -5.18
N ALA A 408 -10.68 10.78 -4.06
CA ALA A 408 -11.99 10.16 -4.03
C ALA A 408 -13.04 10.93 -4.87
N ALA A 409 -13.13 12.25 -4.71
CA ALA A 409 -14.04 13.07 -5.49
C ALA A 409 -13.72 13.02 -6.99
N HIS A 410 -12.43 13.11 -7.36
CA HIS A 410 -12.01 13.01 -8.76
C HIS A 410 -12.38 11.66 -9.40
N ASN A 411 -12.11 10.55 -8.70
CA ASN A 411 -12.43 9.21 -9.20
C ASN A 411 -13.94 9.01 -9.32
N GLY A 412 -14.73 9.52 -8.35
CA GLY A 412 -16.18 9.46 -8.41
C GLY A 412 -16.78 10.28 -9.56
N ILE A 413 -16.38 11.54 -9.71
CA ILE A 413 -16.84 12.40 -10.82
C ILE A 413 -16.47 11.79 -12.17
N ARG A 414 -15.24 11.26 -12.30
CA ARG A 414 -14.80 10.61 -13.53
C ARG A 414 -15.66 9.41 -13.90
N ALA A 415 -15.96 8.53 -12.94
CA ALA A 415 -16.81 7.38 -13.17
C ALA A 415 -18.24 7.80 -13.55
N ALA A 416 -18.81 8.80 -12.88
CA ALA A 416 -20.15 9.31 -13.20
C ALA A 416 -20.24 9.87 -14.63
N ILE A 417 -19.24 10.65 -15.05
CA ILE A 417 -19.18 11.18 -16.42
C ILE A 417 -19.01 10.03 -17.43
N ALA A 418 -18.18 9.03 -17.13
CA ALA A 418 -17.97 7.88 -18.01
C ALA A 418 -19.28 7.13 -18.32
N ILE A 419 -20.08 6.86 -17.29
CA ILE A 419 -21.33 6.12 -17.43
C ILE A 419 -22.40 6.96 -18.12
N THR A 420 -22.51 8.23 -17.74
CA THR A 420 -23.49 9.13 -18.35
C THR A 420 -23.20 9.36 -19.84
N SER A 421 -21.92 9.53 -20.20
CA SER A 421 -21.51 9.67 -21.60
C SER A 421 -21.64 8.36 -22.40
N ALA A 422 -21.36 7.20 -21.79
CA ALA A 422 -21.61 5.91 -22.43
C ALA A 422 -23.11 5.68 -22.69
N GLY A 423 -23.97 6.03 -21.72
CA GLY A 423 -25.42 6.03 -21.86
C GLY A 423 -25.88 6.93 -23.01
N LEU A 424 -25.38 8.17 -23.06
CA LEU A 424 -25.68 9.10 -24.14
C LEU A 424 -25.28 8.58 -25.53
N ILE A 425 -24.11 7.93 -25.64
CA ILE A 425 -23.66 7.31 -26.90
C ILE A 425 -24.65 6.24 -27.33
N TRP A 426 -25.10 5.37 -26.43
CA TRP A 426 -26.06 4.32 -26.76
C TRP A 426 -27.43 4.89 -27.17
N GLU A 427 -27.95 5.86 -26.42
CA GLU A 427 -29.22 6.54 -26.73
C GLU A 427 -29.21 7.16 -28.12
N VAL A 428 -28.13 7.86 -28.50
CA VAL A 428 -28.02 8.50 -29.81
C VAL A 428 -27.80 7.49 -30.93
N THR A 429 -27.00 6.45 -30.69
CA THR A 429 -26.65 5.48 -31.74
C THR A 429 -27.67 4.37 -31.90
N SER A 430 -28.55 4.16 -30.91
CA SER A 430 -29.45 3.00 -30.81
C SER A 430 -28.72 1.66 -31.03
N TRP A 431 -27.43 1.60 -30.72
CA TRP A 431 -26.58 0.46 -31.06
C TRP A 431 -27.12 -0.82 -30.37
N PRO A 432 -27.40 -1.93 -31.11
CA PRO A 432 -28.07 -3.10 -30.53
C PRO A 432 -27.37 -3.71 -29.31
N ASN A 433 -26.04 -3.60 -29.24
CA ASN A 433 -25.25 -4.10 -28.13
C ASN A 433 -24.65 -2.99 -27.24
N GLY A 434 -25.19 -1.77 -27.32
CA GLY A 434 -24.69 -0.64 -26.53
C GLY A 434 -24.93 -0.79 -25.02
N LEU A 435 -25.96 -1.53 -24.58
CA LEU A 435 -26.12 -1.91 -23.18
C LEU A 435 -24.93 -2.73 -22.67
N GLY A 436 -24.46 -3.70 -23.47
CA GLY A 436 -23.24 -4.48 -23.17
C GLY A 436 -21.98 -3.60 -23.10
N PHE A 437 -21.87 -2.59 -23.98
CA PHE A 437 -20.81 -1.59 -23.92
C PHE A 437 -20.83 -0.80 -22.61
N ILE A 438 -21.99 -0.26 -22.20
CA ILE A 438 -22.12 0.52 -20.95
C ILE A 438 -21.79 -0.35 -19.73
N THR A 439 -22.28 -1.59 -19.69
CA THR A 439 -21.98 -2.55 -18.62
C THR A 439 -20.47 -2.75 -18.46
N MET A 440 -19.75 -2.93 -19.57
CA MET A 440 -18.30 -3.14 -19.53
C MET A 440 -17.52 -1.85 -19.24
N VAL A 441 -18.06 -0.66 -19.58
CA VAL A 441 -17.54 0.62 -19.10
C VAL A 441 -17.66 0.70 -17.57
N ALA A 442 -18.80 0.31 -16.99
CA ALA A 442 -18.99 0.29 -15.54
C ALA A 442 -18.02 -0.66 -14.83
N VAL A 443 -17.86 -1.87 -15.34
CA VAL A 443 -16.91 -2.86 -14.80
C VAL A 443 -15.48 -2.32 -14.87
N THR A 444 -15.08 -1.77 -16.02
CA THR A 444 -13.71 -1.25 -16.21
C THR A 444 -13.45 -0.02 -15.35
N CYS A 445 -14.36 0.97 -15.36
CA CYS A 445 -14.23 2.16 -14.52
C CYS A 445 -14.15 1.81 -13.04
N GLY A 446 -15.01 0.91 -12.57
CA GLY A 446 -14.98 0.42 -11.20
C GLY A 446 -13.66 -0.25 -10.84
N LEU A 447 -13.22 -1.24 -11.62
CA LEU A 447 -12.03 -2.03 -11.33
C LEU A 447 -10.73 -1.20 -11.23
N PHE A 448 -10.67 -0.09 -11.97
CA PHE A 448 -9.51 0.79 -12.02
C PHE A 448 -9.68 2.09 -11.22
N ALA A 449 -10.87 2.41 -10.71
CA ALA A 449 -11.13 3.65 -9.97
C ALA A 449 -10.26 3.80 -8.72
N THR A 450 -9.91 2.69 -8.04
CA THR A 450 -9.10 2.71 -6.82
C THR A 450 -7.60 2.69 -7.08
N ARG A 451 -7.16 2.59 -8.35
CA ARG A 451 -5.74 2.61 -8.69
C ARG A 451 -5.23 4.05 -8.78
N GLU A 452 -4.08 4.31 -8.17
CA GLU A 452 -3.38 5.60 -8.22
C GLU A 452 -3.20 6.07 -9.69
N ASN A 453 -2.74 5.17 -10.57
CA ASN A 453 -2.69 5.41 -12.02
C ASN A 453 -3.60 4.43 -12.78
N PRO A 454 -4.86 4.81 -13.08
CA PRO A 454 -5.82 3.93 -13.73
C PRO A 454 -5.42 3.61 -15.18
N VAL A 455 -4.71 4.52 -15.87
CA VAL A 455 -4.36 4.38 -17.29
C VAL A 455 -3.40 3.21 -17.52
N VAL A 456 -2.36 3.07 -16.68
CA VAL A 456 -1.38 1.98 -16.81
C VAL A 456 -2.04 0.63 -16.56
N GLY A 457 -2.90 0.56 -15.55
CA GLY A 457 -3.68 -0.65 -15.24
C GLY A 457 -4.59 -1.05 -16.40
N THR A 458 -5.38 -0.09 -16.89
CA THR A 458 -6.37 -0.34 -17.95
C THR A 458 -5.72 -0.72 -19.28
N MET A 459 -4.51 -0.22 -19.58
CA MET A 459 -3.79 -0.60 -20.80
C MET A 459 -3.33 -2.07 -20.78
N ASN A 460 -2.85 -2.56 -19.65
CA ASN A 460 -2.52 -3.98 -19.51
C ASN A 460 -3.79 -4.85 -19.56
N PHE A 461 -4.89 -4.35 -19.00
CA PHE A 461 -6.19 -4.99 -19.07
C PHE A 461 -6.71 -5.11 -20.51
N LEU A 462 -6.58 -4.04 -21.32
CA LEU A 462 -6.92 -4.06 -22.74
C LEU A 462 -6.14 -5.15 -23.50
N ARG A 463 -4.84 -5.31 -23.23
CA ARG A 463 -4.03 -6.38 -23.84
C ARG A 463 -4.58 -7.76 -23.50
N GLY A 464 -4.98 -7.98 -22.26
CA GLY A 464 -5.60 -9.22 -21.83
C GLY A 464 -6.96 -9.48 -22.48
N ALA A 465 -7.78 -8.44 -22.66
CA ALA A 465 -9.05 -8.54 -23.36
C ALA A 465 -8.87 -8.91 -24.84
N VAL A 466 -7.85 -8.36 -25.52
CA VAL A 466 -7.49 -8.77 -26.89
C VAL A 466 -7.12 -10.25 -26.97
N TRP A 467 -6.34 -10.76 -26.00
CA TRP A 467 -6.04 -12.18 -25.90
C TRP A 467 -7.29 -13.02 -25.60
N ALA A 468 -8.21 -12.52 -24.77
CA ALA A 468 -9.47 -13.19 -24.48
C ALA A 468 -10.29 -13.37 -25.76
N VAL A 469 -10.46 -12.29 -26.55
CA VAL A 469 -11.16 -12.29 -27.85
C VAL A 469 -10.50 -13.23 -28.85
N GLY A 470 -9.16 -13.23 -28.93
CA GLY A 470 -8.44 -14.10 -29.85
C GLY A 470 -8.62 -15.60 -29.51
N VAL A 471 -8.49 -15.96 -28.23
CA VAL A 471 -8.67 -17.35 -27.80
C VAL A 471 -10.13 -17.78 -27.86
N SER A 472 -11.07 -16.94 -27.41
CA SER A 472 -12.50 -17.24 -27.50
C SER A 472 -12.95 -17.37 -28.96
N PHE A 473 -12.35 -16.64 -29.89
CA PHE A 473 -12.67 -16.77 -31.32
C PHE A 473 -12.33 -18.17 -31.82
N VAL A 474 -11.13 -18.67 -31.50
CA VAL A 474 -10.72 -20.04 -31.84
C VAL A 474 -11.66 -21.06 -31.20
N LEU A 475 -12.00 -20.89 -29.92
CA LEU A 475 -12.91 -21.79 -29.21
C LEU A 475 -14.31 -21.80 -29.85
N VAL A 476 -14.94 -20.63 -30.00
CA VAL A 476 -16.34 -20.48 -30.43
C VAL A 476 -16.50 -20.80 -31.93
N MET A 477 -15.55 -20.41 -32.78
CA MET A 477 -15.70 -20.55 -34.23
C MET A 477 -15.14 -21.88 -34.77
N LEU A 478 -14.07 -22.41 -34.18
CA LEU A 478 -13.37 -23.58 -34.74
C LEU A 478 -13.59 -24.86 -33.94
N ILE A 479 -13.80 -24.77 -32.63
CA ILE A 479 -13.82 -25.94 -31.74
C ILE A 479 -15.25 -26.29 -31.30
N LEU A 480 -15.97 -25.35 -30.69
CA LEU A 480 -17.30 -25.53 -30.09
C LEU A 480 -18.45 -25.90 -31.03
N PRO A 481 -18.40 -25.65 -32.37
CA PRO A 481 -19.45 -26.15 -33.26
C PRO A 481 -19.50 -27.68 -33.40
N ARG A 482 -18.47 -28.40 -32.92
CA ARG A 482 -18.37 -29.87 -32.96
C ARG A 482 -18.89 -30.59 -31.70
N PRO A 483 -18.52 -30.19 -30.46
CA PRO A 483 -19.00 -30.85 -29.24
C PRO A 483 -20.45 -30.56 -28.90
N ALA A 484 -21.19 -31.62 -28.54
CA ALA A 484 -22.54 -31.54 -27.98
C ALA A 484 -22.60 -31.83 -26.47
N GLU A 485 -21.47 -32.24 -25.85
CA GLU A 485 -21.42 -32.73 -24.47
C GLU A 485 -20.58 -31.81 -23.56
N TYR A 486 -20.92 -31.79 -22.28
CA TYR A 486 -20.27 -30.94 -21.28
C TYR A 486 -18.80 -31.32 -21.08
N GLU A 487 -18.47 -32.62 -21.10
CA GLU A 487 -17.13 -33.16 -20.90
C GLU A 487 -16.16 -32.59 -21.94
N MET A 488 -16.61 -32.48 -23.20
CA MET A 488 -15.79 -31.95 -24.28
C MET A 488 -15.67 -30.42 -24.19
N LEU A 489 -16.72 -29.71 -23.79
CA LEU A 489 -16.66 -28.27 -23.46
C LEU A 489 -15.64 -28.01 -22.33
N ALA A 490 -15.70 -28.80 -21.26
CA ALA A 490 -14.79 -28.70 -20.12
C ALA A 490 -13.34 -29.00 -20.54
N ALA A 491 -13.10 -30.05 -21.33
CA ALA A 491 -11.78 -30.37 -21.86
C ALA A 491 -11.19 -29.21 -22.70
N CYS A 492 -12.02 -28.60 -23.54
CA CYS A 492 -11.63 -27.46 -24.39
C CYS A 492 -11.32 -26.19 -23.59
N LEU A 493 -12.02 -25.96 -22.48
CA LEU A 493 -11.80 -24.81 -21.61
C LEU A 493 -10.63 -24.99 -20.63
N THR A 494 -10.29 -26.24 -20.28
CA THR A 494 -9.29 -26.56 -19.27
C THR A 494 -7.92 -25.93 -19.58
N LEU A 495 -7.40 -26.14 -20.80
CA LEU A 495 -6.07 -25.63 -21.18
C LEU A 495 -6.01 -24.09 -21.21
N PRO A 496 -6.94 -23.37 -21.88
CA PRO A 496 -7.04 -21.92 -21.80
C PRO A 496 -7.12 -21.38 -20.36
N MET A 497 -7.93 -22.00 -19.51
CA MET A 497 -8.12 -21.56 -18.12
C MET A 497 -6.86 -21.77 -17.26
N ILE A 498 -6.17 -22.92 -17.42
CA ILE A 498 -4.87 -23.15 -16.76
C ILE A 498 -3.84 -22.12 -17.22
N ALA A 499 -3.76 -21.83 -18.52
CA ALA A 499 -2.86 -20.81 -19.04
C ALA A 499 -3.15 -19.42 -18.43
N GLY A 500 -4.43 -19.05 -18.27
CA GLY A 500 -4.85 -17.85 -17.56
C GLY A 500 -4.45 -17.84 -16.07
N GLY A 501 -4.57 -18.98 -15.39
CA GLY A 501 -4.14 -19.15 -14.00
C GLY A 501 -2.63 -18.99 -13.82
N LEU A 502 -1.83 -19.62 -14.69
CA LEU A 502 -0.37 -19.47 -14.70
C LEU A 502 0.03 -18.01 -14.98
N ALA A 503 -0.64 -17.36 -15.93
CA ALA A 503 -0.39 -15.97 -16.27
C ALA A 503 -0.72 -15.01 -15.10
N THR A 504 -1.70 -15.36 -14.26
CA THR A 504 -2.07 -14.61 -13.06
C THR A 504 -0.97 -14.64 -12.00
N ARG A 505 -0.22 -15.75 -11.91
CA ARG A 505 0.86 -15.95 -10.92
C ARG A 505 2.22 -15.39 -11.38
N ASN A 506 2.31 -14.86 -12.60
CA ASN A 506 3.50 -14.18 -13.08
C ASN A 506 3.32 -12.64 -13.01
N PRO A 507 4.14 -11.91 -12.21
CA PRO A 507 4.01 -10.46 -12.04
C PRO A 507 4.00 -9.65 -13.35
N ALA A 508 4.70 -10.13 -14.38
CA ALA A 508 4.78 -9.44 -15.67
C ALA A 508 3.47 -9.51 -16.47
N THR A 509 2.66 -10.58 -16.28
CA THR A 509 1.44 -10.85 -17.05
C THR A 509 0.16 -10.73 -16.23
N ALA A 510 0.25 -10.67 -14.89
CA ALA A 510 -0.90 -10.67 -13.98
C ALA A 510 -1.99 -9.65 -14.34
N GLY A 511 -1.61 -8.43 -14.73
CA GLY A 511 -2.56 -7.39 -15.12
C GLY A 511 -3.35 -7.71 -16.40
N ALA A 512 -2.74 -8.40 -17.36
CA ALA A 512 -3.42 -8.87 -18.57
C ALA A 512 -4.20 -10.17 -18.32
N ALA A 513 -3.64 -11.07 -17.51
CA ALA A 513 -4.30 -12.31 -17.10
C ALA A 513 -5.66 -12.06 -16.45
N ALA A 514 -5.77 -11.01 -15.62
CA ALA A 514 -7.02 -10.63 -14.98
C ALA A 514 -8.15 -10.30 -15.99
N ALA A 515 -7.87 -9.65 -17.12
CA ALA A 515 -8.86 -9.43 -18.16
C ALA A 515 -9.17 -10.73 -18.93
N TYR A 516 -8.12 -11.51 -19.19
CA TYR A 516 -8.25 -12.76 -19.92
C TYR A 516 -9.17 -13.75 -19.21
N THR A 517 -8.91 -14.05 -17.93
CA THR A 517 -9.70 -14.99 -17.13
C THR A 517 -11.11 -14.47 -16.85
N LEU A 518 -11.27 -13.14 -16.74
CA LEU A 518 -12.57 -12.50 -16.59
C LEU A 518 -13.42 -12.66 -17.85
N PHE A 519 -12.90 -12.31 -19.02
CA PHE A 519 -13.71 -12.22 -20.24
C PHE A 519 -13.78 -13.51 -21.05
N LEU A 520 -12.87 -14.46 -20.86
CA LEU A 520 -12.89 -15.72 -21.61
C LEU A 520 -14.22 -16.49 -21.42
N PRO A 521 -14.73 -16.78 -20.19
CA PRO A 521 -16.02 -17.45 -20.04
C PRO A 521 -17.18 -16.64 -20.62
N ASN A 522 -17.11 -15.30 -20.51
CA ASN A 522 -18.14 -14.40 -21.02
C ASN A 522 -18.24 -14.41 -22.55
N LEU A 523 -17.09 -14.44 -23.24
CA LEU A 523 -17.04 -14.47 -24.70
C LEU A 523 -17.33 -15.86 -25.28
N VAL A 524 -17.00 -16.92 -24.53
CA VAL A 524 -17.38 -18.30 -24.90
C VAL A 524 -18.89 -18.51 -24.77
N GLY A 525 -19.56 -17.84 -23.82
CA GLY A 525 -21.01 -17.86 -23.66
C GLY A 525 -21.63 -19.26 -23.60
N PRO A 526 -21.11 -20.19 -22.76
CA PRO A 526 -21.68 -21.54 -22.67
C PRO A 526 -23.15 -21.48 -22.24
N SER A 527 -24.00 -22.31 -22.83
CA SER A 527 -25.44 -22.38 -22.53
C SER A 527 -26.00 -23.75 -22.94
N ASN A 528 -27.13 -24.18 -22.36
CA ASN A 528 -27.72 -25.51 -22.62
C ASN A 528 -28.32 -25.65 -24.03
N GLN A 529 -28.83 -24.54 -24.60
CA GLN A 529 -29.58 -24.55 -25.87
C GLN A 529 -29.08 -23.49 -26.87
N GLY A 530 -28.03 -22.74 -26.54
CA GLY A 530 -27.59 -21.60 -27.34
C GLY A 530 -26.49 -21.96 -28.33
N ARG A 531 -26.75 -21.71 -29.62
CA ARG A 531 -25.71 -21.56 -30.63
C ARG A 531 -25.37 -20.07 -30.75
N LEU A 532 -24.11 -19.71 -30.49
CA LEU A 532 -23.65 -18.32 -30.63
C LEU A 532 -23.69 -17.91 -32.10
N ASN A 533 -24.52 -16.91 -32.41
CA ASN A 533 -24.55 -16.24 -33.70
C ASN A 533 -23.24 -15.47 -33.91
N GLU A 534 -22.62 -15.61 -35.09
CA GLU A 534 -21.37 -14.96 -35.45
C GLU A 534 -21.47 -13.43 -35.32
N ILE A 535 -22.60 -12.86 -35.77
CA ILE A 535 -22.86 -11.42 -35.66
C ILE A 535 -22.91 -10.99 -34.20
N ALA A 536 -23.57 -11.78 -33.34
CA ALA A 536 -23.65 -11.50 -31.91
C ALA A 536 -22.27 -11.57 -31.25
N TYR A 537 -21.46 -12.57 -31.62
CA TYR A 537 -20.09 -12.71 -31.12
C TYR A 537 -19.19 -11.52 -31.51
N PHE A 538 -19.18 -11.13 -32.78
CA PHE A 538 -18.38 -9.98 -33.24
C PHE A 538 -18.85 -8.68 -32.59
N ASN A 539 -20.16 -8.48 -32.46
CA ASN A 539 -20.71 -7.29 -31.83
C ASN A 539 -20.41 -7.24 -30.32
N ALA A 540 -20.44 -8.37 -29.62
CA ALA A 540 -20.04 -8.49 -28.21
C ALA A 540 -18.54 -8.25 -28.00
N SER A 541 -17.71 -8.85 -28.85
CA SER A 541 -16.25 -8.66 -28.81
C SER A 541 -15.87 -7.21 -29.09
N PHE A 542 -16.54 -6.58 -30.07
CA PHE A 542 -16.33 -5.17 -30.40
C PHE A 542 -16.76 -4.25 -29.26
N ALA A 543 -17.96 -4.45 -28.70
CA ALA A 543 -18.44 -3.72 -27.52
C ALA A 543 -17.49 -3.81 -26.33
N LEU A 544 -16.97 -5.00 -26.05
CA LEU A 544 -15.99 -5.21 -25.00
C LEU A 544 -14.72 -4.39 -25.24
N LEU A 545 -14.10 -4.50 -26.41
CA LEU A 545 -12.85 -3.78 -26.71
C LEU A 545 -13.05 -2.26 -26.74
N CYS A 546 -14.15 -1.78 -27.33
CA CYS A 546 -14.52 -0.37 -27.33
C CYS A 546 -14.76 0.17 -25.92
N SER A 547 -15.39 -0.60 -25.03
CA SER A 547 -15.64 -0.17 -23.65
C SER A 547 -14.34 0.08 -22.86
N ILE A 548 -13.35 -0.81 -23.01
CA ILE A 548 -12.06 -0.68 -22.34
C ILE A 548 -11.27 0.48 -22.97
N GLY A 549 -11.29 0.62 -24.30
CA GLY A 549 -10.69 1.76 -24.99
C GLY A 549 -11.31 3.10 -24.58
N PHE A 550 -12.63 3.13 -24.43
CA PHE A 550 -13.37 4.30 -23.95
C PHE A 550 -13.00 4.64 -22.49
N ALA A 551 -12.93 3.64 -21.60
CA ALA A 551 -12.47 3.85 -20.24
C ALA A 551 -11.03 4.43 -20.19
N VAL A 552 -10.11 3.95 -21.04
CA VAL A 552 -8.76 4.54 -21.17
C VAL A 552 -8.83 6.00 -21.60
N LEU A 553 -9.70 6.35 -22.55
CA LEU A 553 -9.89 7.71 -23.01
C LEU A 553 -10.37 8.61 -21.86
N ILE A 554 -11.42 8.20 -21.16
CA ILE A 554 -11.98 8.89 -19.97
C ILE A 554 -10.90 9.11 -18.91
N PHE A 555 -10.11 8.08 -18.58
CA PHE A 555 -9.02 8.18 -17.59
C PHE A 555 -7.90 9.16 -18.01
N ARG A 556 -7.75 9.45 -19.29
CA ARG A 556 -6.76 10.39 -19.82
C ARG A 556 -7.30 11.81 -20.00
N THR A 557 -8.60 11.98 -20.22
CA THR A 557 -9.21 13.28 -20.53
C THR A 557 -9.85 13.94 -19.31
N ILE A 558 -10.56 13.18 -18.48
CA ILE A 558 -11.35 13.73 -17.36
C ILE A 558 -10.53 13.65 -16.08
N LEU A 559 -10.16 14.82 -15.56
CA LEU A 559 -9.38 14.99 -14.32
C LEU A 559 -8.14 14.06 -14.28
N PRO A 560 -7.25 14.09 -15.29
CA PRO A 560 -6.18 13.11 -15.42
C PRO A 560 -5.25 13.11 -14.20
N PHE A 561 -4.75 11.92 -13.86
CA PHE A 561 -3.74 11.77 -12.82
C PHE A 561 -2.40 12.36 -13.29
N ASP A 562 -1.88 13.33 -12.55
CA ASP A 562 -0.55 13.89 -12.74
C ASP A 562 0.35 13.56 -11.53
N SER A 563 1.41 12.79 -11.79
CA SER A 563 2.36 12.37 -10.76
C SER A 563 3.21 13.53 -10.23
N ALA A 564 3.39 14.62 -10.99
CA ALA A 564 4.08 15.81 -10.50
C ALA A 564 3.22 16.58 -9.49
N ASP A 565 1.93 16.78 -9.81
CA ASP A 565 0.98 17.45 -8.93
C ASP A 565 0.76 16.67 -7.64
N GLU A 566 0.66 15.35 -7.72
CA GLU A 566 0.48 14.52 -6.53
C GLU A 566 1.71 14.57 -5.62
N ARG A 567 2.93 14.46 -6.17
CA ARG A 567 4.17 14.64 -5.41
C ARG A 567 4.20 16.00 -4.71
N TRP A 568 3.82 17.06 -5.41
CA TRP A 568 3.71 18.41 -4.86
C TRP A 568 2.70 18.48 -3.70
N ARG A 569 1.50 17.92 -3.89
CA ARG A 569 0.47 17.85 -2.82
C ARG A 569 0.96 17.07 -1.61
N MET A 570 1.57 15.90 -1.82
CA MET A 570 2.11 15.06 -0.75
C MET A 570 3.16 15.80 0.06
N ARG A 571 4.08 16.50 -0.60
CA ARG A 571 5.09 17.34 0.05
C ARG A 571 4.43 18.43 0.89
N ASN A 572 3.53 19.22 0.32
CA ASN A 572 2.86 20.30 1.06
C ASN A 572 2.09 19.78 2.26
N ARG A 573 1.46 18.61 2.14
CA ARG A 573 0.75 17.97 3.25
C ARG A 573 1.70 17.46 4.33
N ASN A 574 2.86 16.92 3.94
CA ASN A 574 3.90 16.52 4.90
C ASN A 574 4.44 17.71 5.69
N LEU A 575 4.72 18.82 5.00
CA LEU A 575 5.17 20.06 5.64
C LEU A 575 4.08 20.68 6.54
N HIS A 576 2.81 20.62 6.12
CA HIS A 576 1.68 21.04 6.94
C HIS A 576 1.57 20.21 8.22
N ASP A 577 1.62 18.88 8.11
CA ASP A 577 1.54 18.00 9.29
C ASP A 577 2.71 18.23 10.26
N LEU A 578 3.91 18.50 9.74
CA LEU A 578 5.10 18.81 10.54
C LEU A 578 4.93 20.13 11.33
N ARG A 579 4.28 21.14 10.74
CA ARG A 579 3.91 22.39 11.45
C ARG A 579 2.85 22.11 12.50
N HIS A 580 1.83 21.35 12.14
CA HIS A 580 0.75 20.96 13.05
C HIS A 580 1.29 20.17 14.25
N LEU A 581 2.26 19.27 14.06
CA LEU A 581 2.91 18.54 15.16
C LEU A 581 3.51 19.45 16.24
N ALA A 582 4.03 20.61 15.84
CA ALA A 582 4.66 21.55 16.76
C ALA A 582 3.66 22.30 17.65
N SER A 583 2.39 22.47 17.20
CA SER A 583 1.37 23.24 17.92
C SER A 583 0.14 22.43 18.39
N ALA A 584 -0.08 21.22 17.88
CA ALA A 584 -1.29 20.43 18.14
C ALA A 584 -1.48 20.10 19.62
N THR A 585 -2.68 20.25 20.15
CA THR A 585 -3.05 19.81 21.50
C THR A 585 -4.26 18.88 21.41
N PRO A 586 -4.19 17.62 21.90
CA PRO A 586 -3.05 16.92 22.53
C PRO A 586 -1.89 16.59 21.56
N VAL A 587 -0.74 16.14 22.11
CA VAL A 587 0.43 15.72 21.30
C VAL A 587 0.06 14.46 20.49
N PRO A 588 0.22 14.46 19.16
CA PRO A 588 -0.06 13.26 18.36
C PRO A 588 0.89 12.11 18.72
N HIS A 589 0.38 10.87 18.68
CA HIS A 589 1.20 9.69 18.98
C HIS A 589 2.26 9.46 17.90
N VAL A 590 3.42 8.93 18.32
CA VAL A 590 4.54 8.55 17.43
C VAL A 590 4.07 7.58 16.34
N ARG A 591 3.22 6.62 16.71
CA ARG A 591 2.69 5.58 15.82
C ARG A 591 1.87 6.18 14.66
N ASP A 592 1.03 7.19 14.92
CA ASP A 592 0.23 7.86 13.89
C ASP A 592 1.08 8.68 12.93
N TRP A 593 2.16 9.27 13.43
CA TRP A 593 3.13 10.00 12.60
C TRP A 593 3.87 9.06 11.66
N ILE A 594 4.33 7.93 12.18
CA ILE A 594 5.07 6.91 11.42
C ILE A 594 4.15 6.26 10.39
N GLY A 595 2.95 5.81 10.79
CA GLY A 595 2.00 5.18 9.85
C GLY A 595 1.66 6.06 8.65
N ARG A 596 1.41 7.36 8.87
CA ARG A 596 1.15 8.31 7.78
C ARG A 596 2.36 8.54 6.87
N ASN A 597 3.57 8.61 7.43
CA ASN A 597 4.78 8.82 6.64
C ASN A 597 5.21 7.56 5.88
N THR A 598 5.09 6.38 6.48
CA THR A 598 5.31 5.09 5.81
C THR A 598 4.34 4.91 4.63
N ASP A 599 3.06 5.28 4.79
CA ASP A 599 2.10 5.27 3.70
C ASP A 599 2.54 6.18 2.53
N ARG A 600 2.89 7.43 2.81
CA ARG A 600 3.39 8.39 1.80
C ARG A 600 4.65 7.89 1.11
N PHE A 601 5.57 7.34 1.88
CA PHE A 601 6.81 6.79 1.39
C PHE A 601 6.55 5.62 0.43
N SER A 602 5.62 4.72 0.78
CA SER A 602 5.22 3.62 -0.08
C SER A 602 4.59 4.09 -1.41
N ARG A 603 3.74 5.13 -1.36
CA ARG A 603 3.13 5.74 -2.56
C ARG A 603 4.22 6.30 -3.49
N LEU A 604 5.21 6.98 -2.93
CA LEU A 604 6.35 7.50 -3.70
C LEU A 604 7.18 6.39 -4.35
N ILE A 605 7.44 5.28 -3.64
CA ILE A 605 8.12 4.11 -4.21
C ILE A 605 7.30 3.49 -5.34
N ARG A 606 5.98 3.32 -5.17
CA ARG A 606 5.11 2.79 -6.22
C ARG A 606 5.15 3.66 -7.48
N HIS A 607 5.25 4.98 -7.33
CA HIS A 607 5.39 5.92 -8.44
C HIS A 607 6.81 5.98 -9.06
N ALA A 608 7.84 5.51 -8.35
CA ALA A 608 9.22 5.50 -8.82
C ALA A 608 9.43 4.53 -10.00
N GLY A 609 8.67 3.44 -10.04
CA GLY A 609 8.95 2.32 -10.95
C GLY A 609 10.31 1.67 -10.67
N PRO A 610 10.81 0.81 -11.57
CA PRO A 610 12.06 0.06 -11.35
C PRO A 610 13.33 0.91 -11.46
N THR A 611 13.26 2.13 -12.00
CA THR A 611 14.40 3.05 -12.14
C THR A 611 14.00 4.44 -11.61
N PRO A 612 14.24 4.73 -10.32
CA PRO A 612 13.86 6.00 -9.72
C PRO A 612 14.61 7.15 -10.40
N THR A 613 13.88 8.13 -10.92
CA THR A 613 14.48 9.41 -11.35
C THR A 613 15.09 10.14 -10.15
N PRO A 614 16.18 10.92 -10.33
CA PRO A 614 16.82 11.68 -9.25
C PRO A 614 15.83 12.55 -8.44
N THR A 615 14.81 13.09 -9.11
CA THR A 615 13.75 13.85 -8.45
C THR A 615 12.98 12.99 -7.43
N ILE A 616 12.59 11.77 -7.78
CA ILE A 616 11.85 10.88 -6.88
C ILE A 616 12.73 10.49 -5.70
N GLU A 617 14.02 10.24 -5.95
CA GLU A 617 15.02 9.96 -4.93
C GLU A 617 15.08 11.07 -3.87
N ALA A 618 15.09 12.32 -4.31
CA ALA A 618 15.06 13.48 -3.41
C ALA A 618 13.73 13.61 -2.64
N TYR A 619 12.59 13.25 -3.23
CA TYR A 619 11.31 13.21 -2.51
C TYR A 619 11.28 12.10 -1.45
N LEU A 620 11.87 10.94 -1.72
CA LEU A 620 12.02 9.85 -0.76
C LEU A 620 12.88 10.29 0.42
N GLN A 621 14.06 10.87 0.13
CA GLN A 621 14.95 11.42 1.14
C GLN A 621 14.27 12.51 1.98
N GLY A 622 13.62 13.47 1.33
CA GLY A 622 12.93 14.56 2.00
C GLY A 622 11.76 14.10 2.88
N THR A 623 11.03 13.06 2.46
CA THR A 623 9.94 12.48 3.25
C THR A 623 10.47 11.79 4.51
N LEU A 624 11.60 11.09 4.41
CA LEU A 624 12.28 10.49 5.57
C LEU A 624 12.84 11.56 6.51
N SER A 625 13.45 12.62 5.96
CA SER A 625 13.92 13.75 6.75
C SER A 625 12.78 14.38 7.54
N ALA A 626 11.64 14.65 6.89
CA ALA A 626 10.44 15.15 7.55
C ALA A 626 9.96 14.18 8.65
N MET A 627 9.93 12.87 8.39
CA MET A 627 9.59 11.83 9.37
C MET A 627 10.51 11.91 10.60
N THR A 628 11.83 11.95 10.40
CA THR A 628 12.84 12.07 11.44
C THR A 628 12.67 13.37 12.25
N ILE A 629 12.46 14.50 11.58
CA ILE A 629 12.19 15.79 12.25
C ILE A 629 10.94 15.69 13.11
N GLY A 630 9.83 15.19 12.57
CA GLY A 630 8.56 15.06 13.29
C GLY A 630 8.65 14.15 14.52
N LEU A 631 9.43 13.06 14.45
CA LEU A 631 9.69 12.19 15.59
C LEU A 631 10.42 12.93 16.72
N ASN A 632 11.43 13.73 16.37
CA ASN A 632 12.17 14.54 17.35
C ASN A 632 11.33 15.70 17.90
N ILE A 633 10.40 16.27 17.13
CA ILE A 633 9.41 17.23 17.65
C ILE A 633 8.52 16.59 18.71
N ILE A 634 7.94 15.41 18.42
CA ILE A 634 7.09 14.70 19.39
C ILE A 634 7.87 14.44 20.68
N ARG A 635 9.13 13.98 20.57
CA ARG A 635 9.96 13.74 21.75
C ARG A 635 10.29 15.02 22.52
N LEU A 636 10.64 16.10 21.83
CA LEU A 636 10.87 17.39 22.48
C LEU A 636 9.65 17.85 23.27
N ARG A 637 8.44 17.59 22.73
CA ARG A 637 7.19 17.86 23.43
C ARG A 637 6.95 16.91 24.60
N THR A 638 7.33 15.63 24.51
CA THR A 638 7.25 14.72 25.66
C THR A 638 8.21 15.13 26.78
N VAL A 639 9.41 15.61 26.47
CA VAL A 639 10.35 16.17 27.45
C VAL A 639 9.74 17.39 28.15
N LEU A 640 9.14 18.31 27.39
CA LEU A 640 8.45 19.47 27.95
C LEU A 640 7.24 19.12 28.82
N ALA A 641 6.55 18.02 28.51
CA ALA A 641 5.36 17.54 29.23
C ALA A 641 5.69 16.83 30.55
N ARG A 642 6.90 16.27 30.70
CA ARG A 642 7.36 15.66 31.97
C ARG A 642 7.61 16.66 33.09
N ASP A 643 7.68 17.95 32.77
CA ASP A 643 7.86 19.06 33.71
C ASP A 643 9.14 19.02 34.58
N GLN A 644 10.16 18.28 34.13
CA GLN A 644 11.44 18.12 34.84
C GLN A 644 12.51 19.17 34.44
N LEU A 645 12.21 20.03 33.48
CA LEU A 645 13.15 21.05 32.98
C LEU A 645 12.99 22.39 33.71
N PRO A 646 14.11 23.06 34.07
CA PRO A 646 14.05 24.40 34.64
C PRO A 646 13.46 25.40 33.64
N LEU A 647 12.80 26.45 34.14
CA LEU A 647 12.12 27.47 33.31
C LEU A 647 13.05 28.09 32.25
N GLN A 648 14.34 28.25 32.57
CA GLN A 648 15.35 28.78 31.66
C GLN A 648 15.62 27.84 30.47
N ALA A 649 15.57 26.53 30.67
CA ALA A 649 15.75 25.52 29.62
C ALA A 649 14.48 25.34 28.76
N ARG A 650 13.28 25.62 29.31
CA ARG A 650 12.01 25.50 28.57
C ARG A 650 11.85 26.57 27.49
N ARG A 651 12.28 27.81 27.75
CA ARG A 651 12.12 28.94 26.82
C ARG A 651 12.74 28.69 25.43
N PRO A 652 14.01 28.25 25.29
CA PRO A 652 14.59 27.91 23.99
C PRO A 652 13.81 26.83 23.23
N LEU A 653 13.29 25.82 23.94
CA LEU A 653 12.52 24.74 23.33
C LEU A 653 11.18 25.23 22.77
N LEU A 654 10.46 26.05 23.55
CA LEU A 654 9.20 26.65 23.13
C LEU A 654 9.40 27.59 21.93
N LEU A 655 10.51 28.32 21.87
CA LEU A 655 10.84 29.18 20.72
C LEU A 655 11.06 28.35 19.44
N VAL A 656 11.77 27.22 19.52
CA VAL A 656 11.96 26.32 18.37
C VAL A 656 10.61 25.75 17.92
N LEU A 657 9.78 25.27 18.86
CA LEU A 657 8.45 24.74 18.53
C LEU A 657 7.52 25.81 17.93
N GLY A 658 7.49 27.01 18.49
CA GLY A 658 6.72 28.14 17.94
C GLY A 658 7.16 28.50 16.53
N ARG A 659 8.47 28.52 16.28
CA ARG A 659 9.03 28.73 14.93
C ARG A 659 8.66 27.61 13.97
N MET A 660 8.68 26.35 14.42
CA MET A 660 8.28 25.20 13.60
C MET A 660 6.78 25.25 13.25
N ALA A 661 5.93 25.70 14.17
CA ALA A 661 4.48 25.80 13.97
C ALA A 661 4.08 26.89 12.95
N GLN A 662 4.72 28.06 13.00
CA GLN A 662 4.35 29.22 12.18
C GLN A 662 5.00 29.26 10.79
N PHE A 663 5.80 28.25 10.47
CA PHE A 663 6.67 28.31 9.33
C PHE A 663 5.94 28.15 7.99
N THR A 664 6.29 28.92 6.95
CA THR A 664 5.73 28.76 5.59
C THR A 664 6.75 28.83 4.44
N GLY A 665 8.07 28.96 4.69
CA GLY A 665 9.09 29.32 3.66
C GLY A 665 10.48 28.63 3.73
N ARG A 666 11.59 29.39 3.88
CA ARG A 666 13.00 28.88 3.91
C ARG A 666 13.44 28.37 5.29
N TYR A 667 13.69 27.05 5.43
CA TYR A 667 13.84 26.39 6.74
C TYR A 667 15.13 26.73 7.50
N GLY A 668 16.08 27.41 6.84
CA GLY A 668 17.38 27.78 7.43
C GLY A 668 17.32 28.77 8.60
N ARG A 669 16.21 29.51 8.82
CA ARG A 669 16.04 30.32 10.05
C ARG A 669 15.66 29.45 11.25
N THR A 670 14.85 28.42 11.03
CA THR A 670 14.45 27.48 12.07
C THR A 670 15.61 26.59 12.48
N ALA A 671 16.42 26.14 11.51
CA ALA A 671 17.68 25.44 11.79
C ALA A 671 18.64 26.28 12.65
N ARG A 672 18.80 27.58 12.35
CA ARG A 672 19.57 28.51 13.19
C ARG A 672 18.99 28.67 14.59
N THR A 673 17.68 28.73 14.72
CA THR A 673 17.02 28.82 16.05
C THR A 673 17.24 27.54 16.85
N ALA A 674 17.15 26.37 16.21
CA ALA A 674 17.48 25.08 16.84
C ALA A 674 18.94 25.04 17.31
N ARG A 675 19.89 25.49 16.48
CA ARG A 675 21.31 25.61 16.88
C ARG A 675 21.53 26.56 18.06
N ALA A 676 20.87 27.72 18.04
CA ALA A 676 20.93 28.68 19.15
C ALA A 676 20.33 28.09 20.43
N ALA A 677 19.23 27.34 20.32
CA ALA A 677 18.64 26.62 21.45
C ALA A 677 19.58 25.54 21.97
N THR A 678 20.21 24.75 21.11
CA THR A 678 21.25 23.77 21.49
C THR A 678 22.39 24.43 22.25
N ALA A 679 22.95 25.54 21.74
CA ALA A 679 24.02 26.28 22.42
C ALA A 679 23.56 26.89 23.75
N SER A 680 22.31 27.31 23.86
CA SER A 680 21.74 27.78 25.14
C SER A 680 21.58 26.64 26.14
N LEU A 681 21.04 25.50 25.72
CA LEU A 681 20.86 24.32 26.57
C LEU A 681 22.19 23.75 27.05
N ARG A 682 23.22 23.69 26.19
CA ARG A 682 24.58 23.29 26.59
C ARG A 682 25.13 24.15 27.73
N ARG A 683 24.94 25.47 27.67
CA ARG A 683 25.40 26.40 28.73
C ARG A 683 24.61 26.27 30.02
N ILE A 684 23.32 25.97 29.95
CA ILE A 684 22.46 25.76 31.12
C ILE A 684 22.80 24.42 31.77
N GLU A 685 22.94 23.37 30.95
CA GLU A 685 23.23 22.01 31.40
C GLU A 685 24.57 21.91 32.13
N ALA A 686 25.61 22.62 31.65
CA ALA A 686 26.92 22.69 32.32
C ALA A 686 26.90 23.36 33.71
N ARG A 687 25.83 24.08 34.06
CA ARG A 687 25.67 24.78 35.36
C ARG A 687 24.61 24.14 36.26
N GLU A 688 23.87 23.18 35.74
CA GLU A 688 22.76 22.55 36.46
C GLU A 688 23.30 21.50 37.43
N THR A 689 22.82 21.52 38.67
CA THR A 689 23.26 20.57 39.70
C THR A 689 22.37 19.34 39.74
N ASN A 690 21.12 19.46 39.29
CA ASN A 690 20.18 18.34 39.27
C ASN A 690 20.48 17.38 38.11
N ILE A 691 20.96 16.18 38.44
CA ILE A 691 21.30 15.12 37.48
C ILE A 691 20.10 14.75 36.58
N SER A 692 18.88 14.68 37.13
CA SER A 692 17.69 14.35 36.33
C SER A 692 17.38 15.44 35.29
N ALA A 693 17.52 16.72 35.68
CA ALA A 693 17.35 17.83 34.75
C ALA A 693 18.43 17.83 33.66
N ARG A 694 19.69 17.49 34.01
CA ARG A 694 20.79 17.33 33.06
C ARG A 694 20.55 16.23 32.03
N ILE A 695 20.00 15.09 32.46
CA ILE A 695 19.64 13.99 31.55
C ILE A 695 18.54 14.43 30.57
N GLU A 696 17.49 15.10 31.05
CA GLU A 696 16.41 15.61 30.18
C GLU A 696 16.91 16.71 29.22
N MET A 697 17.82 17.58 29.67
CA MET A 697 18.47 18.56 28.78
C MET A 697 19.36 17.88 27.73
N THR A 698 20.10 16.82 28.10
CA THR A 698 20.91 16.04 27.16
C THR A 698 20.04 15.41 26.07
N ARG A 699 18.88 14.85 26.43
CA ARG A 699 17.87 14.36 25.46
C ARG A 699 17.36 15.48 24.55
N ALA A 700 17.00 16.63 25.13
CA ALA A 700 16.52 17.78 24.36
C ALA A 700 17.57 18.29 23.37
N ILE A 701 18.84 18.37 23.78
CA ILE A 701 19.98 18.71 22.92
C ILE A 701 20.10 17.69 21.78
N ALA A 702 20.04 16.40 22.08
CA ALA A 702 20.11 15.33 21.08
C ALA A 702 19.01 15.44 20.01
N TYR A 703 17.78 15.79 20.41
CA TYR A 703 16.65 15.98 19.49
C TYR A 703 16.82 17.25 18.66
N LEU A 704 17.27 18.36 19.26
CA LEU A 704 17.53 19.62 18.54
C LEU A 704 18.66 19.51 17.53
N LEU A 705 19.72 18.75 17.84
CA LEU A 705 20.82 18.48 16.91
C LEU A 705 20.30 17.83 15.63
N VAL A 706 19.52 16.74 15.76
CA VAL A 706 18.91 16.05 14.61
C VAL A 706 17.99 16.98 13.83
N ILE A 707 17.11 17.73 14.52
CA ILE A 707 16.23 18.71 13.86
C ILE A 707 17.07 19.71 13.07
N SER A 708 18.11 20.30 13.66
CA SER A 708 18.93 21.31 12.97
C SER A 708 19.69 20.75 11.77
N TYR A 709 20.26 19.54 11.90
CA TYR A 709 20.99 18.87 10.84
C TYR A 709 20.09 18.52 9.66
N GLU A 710 18.94 17.90 9.94
CA GLU A 710 17.97 17.49 8.91
C GLU A 710 17.36 18.69 8.18
N LEU A 711 17.09 19.79 8.90
CA LEU A 711 16.59 21.03 8.31
C LEU A 711 17.60 21.67 7.33
N ASP A 712 18.90 21.61 7.63
CA ASP A 712 19.96 22.16 6.78
C ASP A 712 20.26 21.22 5.60
N ALA A 713 20.41 19.91 5.85
CA ALA A 713 20.72 18.91 4.83
C ALA A 713 19.62 18.76 3.76
N ASN A 714 18.36 18.98 4.14
CA ASN A 714 17.21 18.80 3.24
C ASN A 714 16.47 20.12 2.97
N ALA A 715 17.15 21.26 3.11
CA ALA A 715 16.56 22.59 2.94
C ALA A 715 15.81 22.77 1.61
N ALA A 716 16.32 22.21 0.52
CA ALA A 716 15.69 22.27 -0.80
C ALA A 716 14.34 21.54 -0.83
N PHE A 717 14.24 20.35 -0.21
CA PHE A 717 12.97 19.63 -0.11
C PHE A 717 12.02 20.29 0.89
N LEU A 718 12.53 20.94 1.91
CA LEU A 718 11.65 21.59 2.88
C LEU A 718 11.09 22.92 2.33
N ASP A 719 11.79 23.63 1.44
CA ASP A 719 11.31 24.93 0.91
C ASP A 719 10.02 24.87 0.06
N ALA A 720 8.87 25.12 0.70
CA ALA A 720 7.54 25.06 0.10
C ALA A 720 7.25 26.20 -0.91
N SER A 721 8.16 27.15 -1.11
CA SER A 721 7.92 28.32 -1.98
C SER A 721 7.94 28.02 -3.48
N ARG A 722 8.56 26.90 -3.90
CA ARG A 722 8.66 26.51 -5.32
C ARG A 722 8.48 25.00 -5.52
N PRO A 723 7.88 24.57 -6.66
CA PRO A 723 7.92 23.18 -7.11
C PRO A 723 9.32 22.61 -7.03
N TYR A 724 9.50 21.48 -6.34
CA TYR A 724 10.81 20.86 -6.20
C TYR A 724 11.30 20.42 -7.58
N ARG A 725 12.28 21.14 -8.11
CA ARG A 725 13.04 20.78 -9.30
C ARG A 725 14.49 20.71 -8.87
N LEU A 726 15.17 19.59 -9.13
CA LEU A 726 16.63 19.56 -9.05
C LEU A 726 17.14 20.58 -10.07
N THR A 727 17.72 21.67 -9.60
CA THR A 727 18.46 22.60 -10.45
C THR A 727 19.77 21.92 -10.83
N GLY A 728 19.87 21.45 -12.07
CA GLY A 728 21.05 20.78 -12.61
C GLY A 728 20.86 19.28 -12.81
N ALA A 729 20.38 18.91 -14.00
CA ALA A 729 20.68 17.64 -14.67
C ALA A 729 20.90 17.97 -16.14
#